data_AF-A0A968XP36-F1
#
_entry.id   AF-A0A968XP36-F1
#
_cell.length_a   1.000
_cell.length_b   1.000
_cell.length_c   1.000
_cell.angle_alpha   90.00
_cell.angle_beta   90.00
_cell.angle_gamma   90.00
#
_symmetry.space_group_name_H-M   'P 1'
#
loop_
_entity.id
_entity.type
_entity.pdbx_description
1 polymer ?
#
loop_
_entity_poly.entity_id
_entity_poly.type
_entity_poly.pdbx_seq_one_letter_code
_entity_poly.pdbx_strand_id
1 'polypeptide(L)'
;MQRLLLVGLFLAGLFTMIAQSTEPHEKASANGEPAAKDVTELARQASAYFSKGDYTNALPLFERLVERMAVDVGHEHPLQARNFVLLGIIHNARGNPEKALPLLQRALPIMEKHPEANVDNSDYHIAALMQMGLAHRALINYAEATSAFQRCLEVQEKTFGADSTNCLGSLKALADLYSEQADYPTALLFYRRCMEATQKALGLEHPNVAALQNNVAQAFKEKGDYARALPMYKSALAIYAKAYGSDHPDVATVLNNIAEIQALRTEYEEALVTCEAGLAIRQKVLGNEHRDVVTSLGTLAMIHEALGRKDEALRLWLRCLEIEEKLSLSGKSDTQLATVLSALASFYREQGDYEQALRLVQRSLAMHEKIFGGEHPNVASGLEELGSIYIAEGKRKEAHSLLVRSLEIKGKVFGIDHPAVIRSTFNLALLDADQNELARSLDGFQLTFVLERRYLCNQLVALSEADGMRLSEAMFFRAAVLHSFCGLGMSKNLANGVIFGAEQLANTKALSQEVQSARAACEANPDTATLELNARLQSIQSQLSHLSESKLDPQRRDKRRKELQSELSHLSAKIAERIRLVEQATKELHLTFATVAEDLPKDAALVDFICYPRYDFAAAKTNLWKENRYAAYLTFPLARDSTNLVVERVDLGEVAPIDEAVAVVLRRFSAGQFRARDAQEALQRLSDLIYAPLAKHLTNVSHLIVCPDGQLGRLPFEMLPVGGKRWWSARPSATWAAGAKWSASRRLRVPRKPTPSLAGRWSWAIPISISISRRRATLVQRWHRTRFAHSAAPELA
;
A
#
# COMPACT_ATOMS: atom_id res chain seq x y z
N MET A 1 -7.46 -30.16 3.91
CA MET A 1 -7.15 -31.41 3.18
C MET A 1 -7.26 -31.33 1.65
N GLN A 2 -7.71 -30.23 1.01
CA GLN A 2 -7.91 -30.16 -0.45
C GLN A 2 -7.02 -29.18 -1.24
N ARG A 3 -6.01 -28.53 -0.64
CA ARG A 3 -5.04 -27.69 -1.38
C ARG A 3 -4.10 -28.46 -2.33
N LEU A 4 -4.30 -29.77 -2.49
CA LEU A 4 -3.41 -30.70 -3.19
C LEU A 4 -3.93 -31.15 -4.56
N LEU A 5 -5.04 -30.64 -5.14
CA LEU A 5 -5.57 -31.21 -6.39
C LEU A 5 -4.64 -31.09 -7.62
N LEU A 6 -3.89 -29.98 -7.76
CA LEU A 6 -2.87 -29.83 -8.81
C LEU A 6 -1.57 -30.60 -8.50
N VAL A 7 -1.19 -30.65 -7.23
CA VAL A 7 -0.12 -31.54 -6.74
C VAL A 7 -0.54 -32.99 -6.88
N GLY A 8 -1.84 -33.30 -6.85
CA GLY A 8 -2.44 -34.62 -6.94
C GLY A 8 -2.49 -35.15 -8.36
N LEU A 9 -2.64 -34.29 -9.38
CA LEU A 9 -2.42 -34.66 -10.78
C LEU A 9 -0.93 -34.93 -11.06
N PHE A 10 -0.04 -34.09 -10.51
CA PHE A 10 1.41 -34.28 -10.62
C PHE A 10 1.88 -35.53 -9.88
N LEU A 11 1.41 -35.73 -8.64
CA LEU A 11 1.67 -36.91 -7.83
C LEU A 11 0.98 -38.14 -8.40
N ALA A 12 -0.23 -38.08 -8.95
CA ALA A 12 -0.89 -39.23 -9.58
C ALA A 12 -0.11 -39.72 -10.80
N GLY A 13 0.39 -38.80 -11.66
CA GLY A 13 1.30 -39.13 -12.75
C GLY A 13 2.61 -39.75 -12.25
N LEU A 14 3.21 -39.13 -11.22
CA LEU A 14 4.38 -39.66 -10.50
C LEU A 14 4.08 -41.05 -9.91
N PHE A 15 2.90 -41.29 -9.33
CA PHE A 15 2.50 -42.54 -8.66
C PHE A 15 2.31 -43.68 -9.67
N THR A 16 1.69 -43.41 -10.82
CA THR A 16 1.56 -44.40 -11.91
C THR A 16 2.92 -44.75 -12.53
N MET A 17 3.85 -43.79 -12.63
CA MET A 17 5.20 -44.05 -13.16
C MET A 17 6.16 -44.64 -12.13
N ILE A 18 6.06 -44.29 -10.85
CA ILE A 18 6.85 -44.90 -9.76
C ILE A 18 6.54 -46.39 -9.66
N ALA A 19 5.28 -46.77 -9.82
CA ALA A 19 4.85 -48.17 -9.91
C ALA A 19 5.41 -48.91 -11.14
N GLN A 20 5.82 -48.20 -12.20
CA GLN A 20 6.50 -48.76 -13.37
C GLN A 20 8.04 -48.78 -13.20
N SER A 21 8.61 -47.81 -12.48
CA SER A 21 10.06 -47.66 -12.25
C SER A 21 10.66 -48.59 -11.16
N THR A 22 9.88 -49.52 -10.60
CA THR A 22 10.38 -50.56 -9.66
C THR A 22 11.08 -51.73 -10.37
N GLU A 23 11.02 -51.80 -11.71
CA GLU A 23 11.74 -52.79 -12.53
C GLU A 23 13.29 -52.85 -12.38
N PRO A 24 14.05 -51.77 -12.04
CA PRO A 24 15.50 -51.84 -11.91
C PRO A 24 15.97 -52.77 -10.77
N HIS A 25 15.15 -52.97 -9.74
CA HIS A 25 15.45 -53.90 -8.66
C HIS A 25 15.45 -55.36 -9.12
N GLU A 26 14.69 -55.71 -10.18
CA GLU A 26 14.70 -57.06 -10.74
C GLU A 26 16.00 -57.36 -11.50
N LYS A 27 16.62 -56.36 -12.14
CA LYS A 27 17.89 -56.56 -12.87
C LYS A 27 19.11 -56.66 -11.94
N ALA A 28 19.09 -56.00 -10.77
CA ALA A 28 20.12 -56.17 -9.74
C ALA A 28 19.99 -57.51 -8.96
N SER A 29 18.81 -58.15 -9.01
CA SER A 29 18.51 -59.44 -8.36
C SER A 29 19.10 -60.66 -9.10
N ALA A 30 19.74 -60.50 -10.25
CA ALA A 30 20.26 -61.63 -11.04
C ALA A 30 21.33 -62.48 -10.32
N ASN A 31 21.90 -61.98 -9.22
CA ASN A 31 22.92 -62.68 -8.41
C ASN A 31 22.43 -63.23 -7.07
N GLY A 32 21.13 -63.37 -6.84
CA GLY A 32 20.60 -64.33 -5.85
C GLY A 32 20.97 -64.13 -4.37
N GLU A 33 21.37 -62.94 -3.92
CA GLU A 33 21.64 -62.69 -2.49
C GLU A 33 20.34 -62.43 -1.69
N PRO A 34 20.17 -63.04 -0.50
CA PRO A 34 18.97 -62.87 0.34
C PRO A 34 18.77 -61.43 0.84
N ALA A 35 19.83 -60.62 0.90
CA ALA A 35 19.75 -59.21 1.27
C ALA A 35 19.04 -58.35 0.20
N ALA A 36 19.25 -58.65 -1.10
CA ALA A 36 18.67 -57.90 -2.22
C ALA A 36 17.16 -58.13 -2.39
N LYS A 37 16.66 -59.34 -2.08
CA LYS A 37 15.22 -59.64 -2.09
C LYS A 37 14.44 -58.86 -1.02
N ASP A 38 15.05 -58.69 0.14
CA ASP A 38 14.42 -58.05 1.29
C ASP A 38 14.37 -56.50 1.14
N VAL A 39 15.39 -55.87 0.54
CA VAL A 39 15.35 -54.44 0.14
C VAL A 39 14.25 -54.17 -0.88
N THR A 40 14.12 -55.05 -1.87
CA THR A 40 13.13 -54.90 -2.96
C THR A 40 11.69 -55.04 -2.44
N GLU A 41 11.45 -56.01 -1.55
CA GLU A 41 10.13 -56.19 -0.93
C GLU A 41 9.78 -55.02 0.00
N LEU A 42 10.75 -54.51 0.76
CA LEU A 42 10.56 -53.37 1.65
C LEU A 42 10.28 -52.08 0.87
N ALA A 43 10.95 -51.86 -0.27
CA ALA A 43 10.66 -50.74 -1.18
C ALA A 43 9.25 -50.84 -1.78
N ARG A 44 8.80 -52.04 -2.15
CA ARG A 44 7.46 -52.30 -2.69
C ARG A 44 6.36 -51.98 -1.67
N GLN A 45 6.53 -52.45 -0.43
CA GLN A 45 5.58 -52.17 0.65
C GLN A 45 5.52 -50.67 1.01
N ALA A 46 6.68 -50.02 1.13
CA ALA A 46 6.75 -48.59 1.41
C ALA A 46 6.04 -47.76 0.33
N SER A 47 6.30 -48.08 -0.94
CA SER A 47 5.67 -47.43 -2.09
C SER A 47 4.16 -47.67 -2.15
N ALA A 48 3.68 -48.86 -1.75
CA ALA A 48 2.26 -49.17 -1.70
C ALA A 48 1.52 -48.29 -0.68
N TYR A 49 2.04 -48.13 0.53
CA TYR A 49 1.44 -47.21 1.52
C TYR A 49 1.52 -45.76 1.07
N PHE A 50 2.65 -45.35 0.50
CA PHE A 50 2.85 -43.99 0.00
C PHE A 50 1.89 -43.63 -1.13
N SER A 51 1.63 -44.55 -2.06
CA SER A 51 0.64 -44.40 -3.15
C SER A 51 -0.79 -44.22 -2.65
N LYS A 52 -1.11 -44.75 -1.47
CA LYS A 52 -2.41 -44.58 -0.82
C LYS A 52 -2.48 -43.32 0.05
N GLY A 53 -1.39 -42.54 0.13
CA GLY A 53 -1.28 -41.39 1.03
C GLY A 53 -1.17 -41.76 2.52
N ASP A 54 -0.93 -43.05 2.84
CA ASP A 54 -0.77 -43.52 4.20
C ASP A 54 0.67 -43.28 4.69
N TYR A 55 0.93 -42.01 4.97
CA TYR A 55 2.23 -41.53 5.43
C TYR A 55 2.61 -41.99 6.84
N THR A 56 1.66 -42.52 7.60
CA THR A 56 1.91 -43.08 8.94
C THR A 56 2.61 -44.42 8.81
N ASN A 57 2.13 -45.29 7.93
CA ASN A 57 2.70 -46.61 7.68
C ASN A 57 3.87 -46.58 6.69
N ALA A 58 3.88 -45.64 5.74
CA ALA A 58 4.98 -45.51 4.78
C ALA A 58 6.29 -45.03 5.42
N LEU A 59 6.23 -44.10 6.38
CA LEU A 59 7.42 -43.49 6.98
C LEU A 59 8.43 -44.51 7.56
N PRO A 60 8.05 -45.39 8.51
CA PRO A 60 9.01 -46.31 9.14
C PRO A 60 9.60 -47.30 8.13
N LEU A 61 8.87 -47.64 7.06
CA LEU A 61 9.36 -48.50 6.00
C LEU A 61 10.40 -47.78 5.14
N PHE A 62 10.19 -46.51 4.78
CA PHE A 62 11.19 -45.75 4.04
C PHE A 62 12.44 -45.43 4.88
N GLU A 63 12.30 -45.17 6.18
CA GLU A 63 13.45 -44.98 7.08
C GLU A 63 14.33 -46.24 7.09
N ARG A 64 13.73 -47.42 7.29
CA ARG A 64 14.43 -48.71 7.25
C ARG A 64 15.03 -49.03 5.89
N LEU A 65 14.37 -48.62 4.80
CA LEU A 65 14.88 -48.78 3.43
C LEU A 65 16.18 -48.00 3.22
N VAL A 66 16.19 -46.74 3.64
CA VAL A 66 17.34 -45.85 3.50
C VAL A 66 18.52 -46.31 4.33
N GLU A 67 18.28 -46.79 5.55
CA GLU A 67 19.32 -47.37 6.42
C GLU A 67 19.97 -48.59 5.78
N ARG A 68 19.17 -49.51 5.26
CA ARG A 68 19.68 -50.74 4.64
C ARG A 68 20.41 -50.48 3.33
N MET A 69 19.86 -49.61 2.48
CA MET A 69 20.51 -49.22 1.23
C MET A 69 21.82 -48.46 1.45
N ALA A 70 21.97 -47.72 2.55
CA ALA A 70 23.24 -47.10 2.90
C ALA A 70 24.36 -48.14 3.08
N VAL A 71 24.03 -49.31 3.63
CA VAL A 71 24.97 -50.42 3.83
C VAL A 71 25.26 -51.13 2.51
N ASP A 72 24.23 -51.38 1.70
CA ASP A 72 24.33 -52.23 0.51
C ASP A 72 24.96 -51.51 -0.70
N VAL A 73 24.62 -50.24 -0.94
CA VAL A 73 25.02 -49.48 -2.15
C VAL A 73 25.67 -48.13 -1.87
N GLY A 74 25.70 -47.69 -0.61
CA GLY A 74 26.34 -46.45 -0.19
C GLY A 74 25.53 -45.18 -0.43
N HIS A 75 25.78 -44.15 0.38
CA HIS A 75 24.96 -42.94 0.47
C HIS A 75 24.84 -42.07 -0.79
N GLU A 76 25.73 -42.23 -1.78
CA GLU A 76 25.74 -41.42 -3.02
C GLU A 76 25.03 -42.12 -4.19
N HIS A 77 24.37 -43.27 -3.97
CA HIS A 77 23.70 -43.99 -5.04
C HIS A 77 22.40 -43.27 -5.52
N PRO A 78 22.10 -43.20 -6.84
CA PRO A 78 20.89 -42.53 -7.35
C PRO A 78 19.56 -43.02 -6.77
N LEU A 79 19.42 -44.33 -6.52
CA LEU A 79 18.24 -44.89 -5.86
C LEU A 79 18.09 -44.40 -4.41
N GLN A 80 19.19 -44.11 -3.72
CA GLN A 80 19.15 -43.57 -2.36
C GLN A 80 18.69 -42.11 -2.36
N ALA A 81 19.09 -41.33 -3.37
CA ALA A 81 18.57 -39.98 -3.58
C ALA A 81 17.05 -39.97 -3.78
N ARG A 82 16.48 -40.93 -4.54
CA ARG A 82 15.02 -41.07 -4.71
C ARG A 82 14.31 -41.29 -3.37
N ASN A 83 14.82 -42.20 -2.54
CA ASN A 83 14.24 -42.48 -1.23
C ASN A 83 14.31 -41.28 -0.27
N PHE A 84 15.39 -40.49 -0.34
CA PHE A 84 15.47 -39.23 0.41
C PHE A 84 14.40 -38.22 -0.04
N VAL A 85 14.09 -38.12 -1.33
CA VAL A 85 12.99 -37.27 -1.84
C VAL A 85 11.64 -37.75 -1.32
N LEU A 86 11.36 -39.05 -1.36
CA LEU A 86 10.11 -39.63 -0.88
C LEU A 86 9.93 -39.39 0.64
N LEU A 87 10.97 -39.60 1.44
CA LEU A 87 10.96 -39.24 2.87
C LEU A 87 10.74 -37.74 3.09
N GLY A 88 11.36 -36.88 2.26
CA GLY A 88 11.15 -35.44 2.26
C GLY A 88 9.67 -35.07 2.03
N ILE A 89 9.02 -35.70 1.05
CA ILE A 89 7.58 -35.53 0.77
C ILE A 89 6.75 -35.94 1.99
N ILE A 90 7.03 -37.11 2.58
CA ILE A 90 6.32 -37.61 3.76
C ILE A 90 6.44 -36.63 4.94
N HIS A 91 7.65 -36.14 5.23
CA HIS A 91 7.86 -35.20 6.32
C HIS A 91 7.16 -33.86 6.08
N ASN A 92 7.22 -33.30 4.87
CA ASN A 92 6.48 -32.10 4.50
C ASN A 92 4.95 -32.30 4.66
N ALA A 93 4.41 -33.41 4.17
CA ALA A 93 2.98 -33.73 4.27
C ALA A 93 2.52 -33.86 5.73
N ARG A 94 3.41 -34.30 6.63
CA ARG A 94 3.18 -34.38 8.08
C ARG A 94 3.48 -33.09 8.83
N GLY A 95 3.78 -31.99 8.13
CA GLY A 95 4.06 -30.69 8.73
C GLY A 95 5.41 -30.60 9.45
N ASN A 96 6.39 -31.41 9.05
CA ASN A 96 7.75 -31.44 9.62
C ASN A 96 8.81 -30.98 8.59
N PRO A 97 8.77 -29.73 8.10
CA PRO A 97 9.70 -29.24 7.08
C PRO A 97 11.16 -29.25 7.55
N GLU A 98 11.40 -29.11 8.85
CA GLU A 98 12.73 -29.22 9.51
C GLU A 98 13.39 -30.59 9.27
N LYS A 99 12.59 -31.66 9.16
CA LYS A 99 13.08 -33.01 8.88
C LYS A 99 13.17 -33.29 7.38
N ALA A 100 12.31 -32.66 6.59
CA ALA A 100 12.31 -32.81 5.13
C ALA A 100 13.54 -32.17 4.48
N LEU A 101 13.93 -30.98 4.95
CA LEU A 101 14.94 -30.16 4.29
C LEU A 101 16.33 -30.84 4.19
N PRO A 102 16.88 -31.45 5.26
CA PRO A 102 18.18 -32.13 5.19
C PRO A 102 18.18 -33.32 4.21
N LEU A 103 17.05 -34.03 4.09
CA LEU A 103 16.91 -35.15 3.16
C LEU A 103 16.95 -34.66 1.71
N LEU A 104 16.21 -33.59 1.42
CA LEU A 104 16.16 -32.98 0.09
C LEU A 104 17.52 -32.37 -0.32
N GLN A 105 18.22 -31.74 0.63
CA GLN A 105 19.58 -31.20 0.43
C GLN A 105 20.62 -32.29 0.14
N ARG A 106 20.43 -33.51 0.68
CA ARG A 106 21.28 -34.67 0.36
C ARG A 106 20.95 -35.28 -1.00
N ALA A 107 19.67 -35.31 -1.38
CA ALA A 107 19.24 -35.91 -2.63
C ALA A 107 19.67 -35.11 -3.86
N LEU A 108 19.56 -33.77 -3.80
CA LEU A 108 19.71 -32.89 -4.96
C LEU A 108 21.09 -33.00 -5.64
N PRO A 109 22.23 -32.93 -4.93
CA PRO A 109 23.55 -33.03 -5.57
C PRO A 109 23.81 -34.40 -6.21
N ILE A 110 23.26 -35.48 -5.64
CA ILE A 110 23.38 -36.82 -6.20
C ILE A 110 22.64 -36.90 -7.54
N MET A 111 21.44 -36.31 -7.60
CA MET A 111 20.63 -36.27 -8.83
C MET A 111 21.29 -35.42 -9.92
N GLU A 112 21.88 -34.27 -9.55
CA GLU A 112 22.58 -33.37 -10.47
C GLU A 112 23.87 -33.97 -11.05
N LYS A 113 24.59 -34.81 -10.28
CA LYS A 113 25.81 -35.50 -10.74
C LYS A 113 25.52 -36.66 -11.71
N HIS A 114 24.32 -37.23 -11.67
CA HIS A 114 23.94 -38.40 -12.47
C HIS A 114 22.70 -38.15 -13.34
N PRO A 115 22.71 -37.13 -14.24
CA PRO A 115 21.54 -36.78 -15.04
C PRO A 115 21.11 -37.88 -16.01
N GLU A 116 22.04 -38.76 -16.42
CA GLU A 116 21.80 -39.83 -17.40
C GLU A 116 21.22 -41.13 -16.79
N ALA A 117 21.03 -41.20 -15.47
CA ALA A 117 20.71 -42.46 -14.78
C ALA A 117 19.27 -42.98 -14.97
N ASN A 118 18.31 -42.19 -15.47
CA ASN A 118 17.03 -42.63 -16.07
C ASN A 118 16.17 -41.41 -16.50
N VAL A 119 15.18 -41.61 -17.37
CA VAL A 119 14.12 -40.61 -17.66
C VAL A 119 13.39 -40.17 -16.37
N ASP A 120 13.17 -41.10 -15.43
CA ASP A 120 12.57 -40.82 -14.11
C ASP A 120 13.38 -39.84 -13.25
N ASN A 121 14.70 -39.70 -13.48
CA ASN A 121 15.56 -38.88 -12.63
C ASN A 121 15.23 -37.38 -12.79
N SER A 122 14.68 -36.96 -13.93
CA SER A 122 14.18 -35.60 -14.14
C SER A 122 12.97 -35.30 -13.25
N ASP A 123 12.04 -36.26 -13.12
CA ASP A 123 10.82 -36.08 -12.32
C ASP A 123 11.11 -36.03 -10.82
N TYR A 124 12.01 -36.88 -10.33
CA TYR A 124 12.46 -36.82 -8.94
C TYR A 124 13.27 -35.57 -8.63
N HIS A 125 14.06 -35.06 -9.59
CA HIS A 125 14.76 -33.79 -9.46
C HIS A 125 13.77 -32.61 -9.34
N ILE A 126 12.75 -32.58 -10.21
CA ILE A 126 11.66 -31.59 -10.15
C ILE A 126 10.92 -31.70 -8.80
N ALA A 127 10.58 -32.93 -8.37
CA ALA A 127 9.93 -33.16 -7.09
C ALA A 127 10.80 -32.71 -5.91
N ALA A 128 12.11 -32.96 -5.94
CA ALA A 128 13.04 -32.51 -4.91
C ALA A 128 13.06 -30.98 -4.80
N LEU A 129 13.20 -30.27 -5.92
CA LEU A 129 13.19 -28.80 -5.95
C LEU A 129 11.86 -28.22 -5.48
N MET A 130 10.73 -28.78 -5.94
CA MET A 130 9.39 -28.39 -5.50
C MET A 130 9.23 -28.56 -3.99
N GLN A 131 9.60 -29.71 -3.44
CA GLN A 131 9.47 -30.00 -2.01
C GLN A 131 10.42 -29.18 -1.15
N MET A 132 11.61 -28.87 -1.67
CA MET A 132 12.57 -28.00 -1.01
C MET A 132 12.03 -26.56 -0.95
N GLY A 133 11.41 -26.09 -2.04
CA GLY A 133 10.71 -24.80 -2.05
C GLY A 133 9.55 -24.75 -1.06
N LEU A 134 8.74 -25.81 -0.98
CA LEU A 134 7.65 -25.91 0.00
C LEU A 134 8.15 -25.95 1.45
N ALA A 135 9.23 -26.69 1.73
CA ALA A 135 9.86 -26.74 3.04
C ALA A 135 10.40 -25.35 3.45
N HIS A 136 11.13 -24.68 2.56
CA HIS A 136 11.63 -23.33 2.81
C HIS A 136 10.49 -22.32 3.00
N ARG A 137 9.41 -22.40 2.22
CA ARG A 137 8.20 -21.55 2.39
C ARG A 137 7.57 -21.77 3.76
N ALA A 138 7.42 -23.02 4.21
CA ALA A 138 6.88 -23.34 5.53
C ALA A 138 7.75 -22.83 6.68
N LEU A 139 9.07 -22.77 6.47
CA LEU A 139 10.05 -22.20 7.39
C LEU A 139 10.26 -20.69 7.21
N ILE A 140 9.52 -20.04 6.31
CA ILE A 140 9.58 -18.59 6.05
C ILE A 140 10.95 -18.16 5.49
N ASN A 141 11.67 -19.10 4.90
CA ASN A 141 12.91 -18.87 4.14
C ASN A 141 12.56 -18.53 2.69
N TYR A 142 11.97 -17.35 2.48
CA TYR A 142 11.38 -16.97 1.18
C TYR A 142 12.39 -16.87 0.02
N ALA A 143 13.64 -16.47 0.29
CA ALA A 143 14.67 -16.34 -0.75
C ALA A 143 15.05 -17.72 -1.31
N GLU A 144 15.29 -18.68 -0.42
CA GLU A 144 15.59 -20.06 -0.75
C GLU A 144 14.39 -20.76 -1.38
N ALA A 145 13.17 -20.48 -0.91
CA ALA A 145 11.95 -20.97 -1.52
C ALA A 145 11.78 -20.47 -2.96
N THR A 146 12.04 -19.18 -3.19
CA THR A 146 11.97 -18.56 -4.53
C THR A 146 12.98 -19.20 -5.46
N SER A 147 14.23 -19.35 -5.01
CA SER A 147 15.30 -20.01 -5.78
C SER A 147 14.93 -21.45 -6.15
N ALA A 148 14.44 -22.23 -5.18
CA ALA A 148 14.04 -23.62 -5.41
C ALA A 148 12.89 -23.73 -6.43
N PHE A 149 11.84 -22.90 -6.31
CA PHE A 149 10.72 -22.93 -7.27
C PHE A 149 11.10 -22.39 -8.65
N GLN A 150 11.98 -21.40 -8.76
CA GLN A 150 12.49 -20.92 -10.04
C GLN A 150 13.30 -22.00 -10.76
N ARG A 151 14.24 -22.65 -10.05
CA ARG A 151 14.98 -23.79 -10.57
C ARG A 151 14.06 -24.93 -11.00
N CYS A 152 13.02 -25.21 -10.20
CA CYS A 152 12.00 -26.22 -10.52
C CYS A 152 11.30 -25.88 -11.83
N LEU A 153 10.87 -24.62 -11.99
CA LEU A 153 10.23 -24.15 -13.22
C LEU A 153 11.19 -24.22 -14.42
N GLU A 154 12.44 -23.79 -14.28
CA GLU A 154 13.44 -23.86 -15.36
C GLU A 154 13.67 -25.28 -15.86
N VAL A 155 13.76 -26.26 -14.94
CA VAL A 155 13.92 -27.68 -15.30
C VAL A 155 12.65 -28.17 -16.02
N GLN A 156 11.46 -27.80 -15.54
CA GLN A 156 10.19 -28.18 -16.18
C GLN A 156 10.03 -27.56 -17.58
N GLU A 157 10.35 -26.28 -17.75
CA GLU A 157 10.26 -25.59 -19.04
C GLU A 157 11.26 -26.16 -20.06
N LYS A 158 12.46 -26.52 -19.61
CA LYS A 158 13.45 -27.22 -20.46
C LYS A 158 13.01 -28.63 -20.85
N THR A 159 12.36 -29.36 -19.93
CA THR A 159 11.99 -30.78 -20.15
C THR A 159 10.69 -30.91 -20.95
N PHE A 160 9.69 -30.07 -20.67
CA PHE A 160 8.33 -30.23 -21.19
C PHE A 160 7.86 -29.06 -22.07
N GLY A 161 8.64 -27.97 -22.15
CA GLY A 161 8.26 -26.74 -22.83
C GLY A 161 7.53 -25.74 -21.90
N ALA A 162 7.64 -24.45 -22.24
CA ALA A 162 7.15 -23.36 -21.41
C ALA A 162 5.61 -23.34 -21.18
N ASP A 163 4.86 -23.92 -22.12
CA ASP A 163 3.38 -23.97 -22.09
C ASP A 163 2.83 -25.30 -21.52
N SER A 164 3.68 -26.17 -20.99
CA SER A 164 3.26 -27.48 -20.48
C SER A 164 2.44 -27.38 -19.19
N THR A 165 1.45 -28.27 -19.04
CA THR A 165 0.69 -28.46 -17.80
C THR A 165 1.58 -28.85 -16.62
N ASN A 166 2.76 -29.42 -16.88
CA ASN A 166 3.72 -29.79 -15.84
C ASN A 166 4.33 -28.56 -15.13
N CYS A 167 4.31 -27.39 -15.77
CA CYS A 167 4.80 -26.13 -15.19
C CYS A 167 3.79 -25.48 -14.22
N LEU A 168 2.52 -25.89 -14.25
CA LEU A 168 1.43 -25.23 -13.50
C LEU A 168 1.67 -25.21 -12.00
N GLY A 169 2.19 -26.31 -11.44
CA GLY A 169 2.50 -26.40 -10.02
C GLY A 169 3.54 -25.37 -9.58
N SER A 170 4.62 -25.21 -10.34
CA SER A 170 5.71 -24.28 -10.03
C SER A 170 5.31 -22.82 -10.28
N LEU A 171 4.58 -22.55 -11.36
CA LEU A 171 4.02 -21.23 -11.64
C LEU A 171 3.09 -20.79 -10.50
N LYS A 172 2.18 -21.67 -10.05
CA LYS A 172 1.30 -21.38 -8.92
C LYS A 172 2.09 -21.22 -7.62
N ALA A 173 3.08 -22.07 -7.35
CA ALA A 173 3.89 -21.97 -6.14
C ALA A 173 4.66 -20.65 -6.07
N LEU A 174 5.23 -20.20 -7.20
CA LEU A 174 5.85 -18.88 -7.31
C LEU A 174 4.83 -17.77 -7.12
N ALA A 175 3.67 -17.84 -7.77
CA ALA A 175 2.62 -16.83 -7.64
C ALA A 175 2.13 -16.70 -6.19
N ASP A 176 1.84 -17.82 -5.53
CA ASP A 176 1.45 -17.86 -4.12
C ASP A 176 2.58 -17.30 -3.24
N LEU A 177 3.83 -17.67 -3.49
CA LEU A 177 4.99 -17.22 -2.70
C LEU A 177 5.23 -15.71 -2.85
N TYR A 178 5.09 -15.18 -4.07
CA TYR A 178 5.16 -13.73 -4.30
C TYR A 178 3.97 -13.02 -3.66
N SER A 179 2.77 -13.60 -3.70
CA SER A 179 1.59 -13.04 -3.01
C SER A 179 1.78 -13.02 -1.49
N GLU A 180 2.38 -14.05 -0.89
CA GLU A 180 2.71 -14.09 0.55
C GLU A 180 3.79 -13.09 0.94
N GLN A 181 4.69 -12.77 0.01
CA GLN A 181 5.64 -11.66 0.14
C GLN A 181 5.01 -10.30 -0.20
N ALA A 182 3.72 -10.29 -0.54
CA ALA A 182 2.98 -9.15 -1.07
C ALA A 182 3.56 -8.51 -2.34
N ASP A 183 4.37 -9.24 -3.09
CA ASP A 183 4.75 -8.87 -4.45
C ASP A 183 3.59 -9.16 -5.42
N TYR A 184 2.50 -8.40 -5.30
CA TYR A 184 1.31 -8.58 -6.11
C TYR A 184 1.56 -8.45 -7.61
N PRO A 185 2.36 -7.49 -8.11
CA PRO A 185 2.62 -7.40 -9.55
C PRO A 185 3.31 -8.65 -10.11
N THR A 186 4.35 -9.18 -9.44
CA THR A 186 5.00 -10.42 -9.89
C THR A 186 4.11 -11.63 -9.65
N ALA A 187 3.36 -11.68 -8.55
CA ALA A 187 2.36 -12.73 -8.32
C ALA A 187 1.32 -12.77 -9.44
N LEU A 188 0.80 -11.61 -9.85
CA LEU A 188 -0.17 -11.48 -10.95
C LEU A 188 0.41 -11.93 -12.29
N LEU A 189 1.71 -11.72 -12.55
CA LEU A 189 2.40 -12.24 -13.74
C LEU A 189 2.37 -13.78 -13.76
N PHE A 190 2.79 -14.41 -12.66
CA PHE A 190 2.81 -15.87 -12.55
C PHE A 190 1.40 -16.47 -12.52
N TYR A 191 0.45 -15.83 -11.83
CA TYR A 191 -0.95 -16.25 -11.86
C TYR A 191 -1.55 -16.15 -13.27
N ARG A 192 -1.22 -15.11 -14.04
CA ARG A 192 -1.70 -14.98 -15.44
C ARG A 192 -1.17 -16.11 -16.30
N ARG A 193 0.14 -16.38 -16.25
CA ARG A 193 0.75 -17.52 -16.98
C ARG A 193 0.11 -18.85 -16.58
N CYS A 194 -0.05 -19.07 -15.27
CA CYS A 194 -0.71 -20.27 -14.75
C CYS A 194 -2.17 -20.39 -15.21
N MET A 195 -2.90 -19.27 -15.22
CA MET A 195 -4.31 -19.22 -15.63
C MET A 195 -4.47 -19.49 -17.12
N GLU A 196 -3.68 -18.87 -17.99
CA GLU A 196 -3.70 -19.10 -19.44
C GLU A 196 -3.41 -20.58 -19.77
N ALA A 197 -2.37 -21.15 -19.18
CA ALA A 197 -2.03 -22.56 -19.38
C ALA A 197 -3.11 -23.51 -18.82
N THR A 198 -3.68 -23.21 -17.64
CA THR A 198 -4.76 -24.02 -17.05
C THR A 198 -6.04 -23.95 -17.88
N GLN A 199 -6.40 -22.77 -18.39
CA GLN A 199 -7.58 -22.58 -19.24
C GLN A 199 -7.44 -23.34 -20.57
N LYS A 200 -6.26 -23.30 -21.20
CA LYS A 200 -5.99 -24.07 -22.42
C LYS A 200 -6.10 -25.58 -22.18
N ALA A 201 -5.61 -26.07 -21.06
CA ALA A 201 -5.55 -27.50 -20.77
C ALA A 201 -6.87 -28.10 -20.26
N LEU A 202 -7.59 -27.38 -19.40
CA LEU A 202 -8.74 -27.92 -18.65
C LEU A 202 -10.08 -27.24 -19.00
N GLY A 203 -10.05 -26.15 -19.78
CA GLY A 203 -11.21 -25.35 -20.10
C GLY A 203 -11.55 -24.26 -19.07
N LEU A 204 -12.38 -23.30 -19.49
CA LEU A 204 -12.70 -22.09 -18.71
C LEU A 204 -13.51 -22.37 -17.44
N GLU A 205 -14.29 -23.45 -17.41
CA GLU A 205 -15.18 -23.80 -16.28
C GLU A 205 -14.56 -24.80 -15.30
N HIS A 206 -13.26 -25.09 -15.41
CA HIS A 206 -12.63 -26.06 -14.52
C HIS A 206 -12.37 -25.46 -13.12
N PRO A 207 -12.57 -26.21 -12.01
CA PRO A 207 -12.33 -25.70 -10.65
C PRO A 207 -10.93 -25.14 -10.38
N ASN A 208 -9.91 -25.63 -11.08
CA ASN A 208 -8.56 -25.07 -11.01
C ASN A 208 -8.47 -23.65 -11.57
N VAL A 209 -9.29 -23.30 -12.57
CA VAL A 209 -9.40 -21.92 -13.07
C VAL A 209 -10.05 -21.05 -12.01
N ALA A 210 -11.11 -21.53 -11.34
CA ALA A 210 -11.74 -20.82 -10.23
C ALA A 210 -10.78 -20.58 -9.05
N ALA A 211 -9.93 -21.55 -8.72
CA ALA A 211 -8.89 -21.40 -7.69
C ALA A 211 -7.91 -20.28 -8.02
N LEU A 212 -7.46 -20.22 -9.28
CA LEU A 212 -6.56 -19.16 -9.74
C LEU A 212 -7.28 -17.80 -9.77
N GLN A 213 -8.54 -17.76 -10.22
CA GLN A 213 -9.35 -16.53 -10.18
C GLN A 213 -9.53 -16.01 -8.75
N ASN A 214 -9.81 -16.88 -7.78
CA ASN A 214 -9.91 -16.52 -6.38
C ASN A 214 -8.59 -15.94 -5.84
N ASN A 215 -7.45 -16.55 -6.16
CA ASN A 215 -6.15 -16.05 -5.72
C ASN A 215 -5.76 -14.71 -6.37
N VAL A 216 -6.05 -14.55 -7.66
CA VAL A 216 -5.84 -13.26 -8.36
C VAL A 216 -6.75 -12.18 -7.79
N ALA A 217 -8.01 -12.50 -7.52
CA ALA A 217 -8.95 -11.59 -6.89
C ALA A 217 -8.49 -11.19 -5.48
N GLN A 218 -7.90 -12.12 -4.71
CA GLN A 218 -7.30 -11.83 -3.42
C GLN A 218 -6.13 -10.83 -3.54
N ALA A 219 -5.23 -11.04 -4.51
CA ALA A 219 -4.15 -10.09 -4.77
C ALA A 219 -4.68 -8.68 -5.16
N PHE A 220 -5.76 -8.59 -5.95
CA PHE A 220 -6.41 -7.31 -6.23
C PHE A 220 -7.08 -6.70 -4.99
N LYS A 221 -7.73 -7.51 -4.15
CA LYS A 221 -8.34 -7.07 -2.88
C LYS A 221 -7.29 -6.48 -1.93
N GLU A 222 -6.16 -7.15 -1.79
CA GLU A 222 -5.05 -6.69 -0.94
C GLU A 222 -4.42 -5.39 -1.47
N LYS A 223 -4.41 -5.20 -2.80
CA LYS A 223 -4.08 -3.90 -3.43
C LYS A 223 -5.15 -2.82 -3.26
N GLY A 224 -6.35 -3.18 -2.80
CA GLY A 224 -7.50 -2.28 -2.72
C GLY A 224 -8.21 -2.03 -4.05
N ASP A 225 -7.89 -2.79 -5.11
CA ASP A 225 -8.58 -2.74 -6.41
C ASP A 225 -9.82 -3.64 -6.39
N TYR A 226 -10.81 -3.23 -5.61
CA TYR A 226 -12.06 -3.98 -5.43
C TYR A 226 -12.87 -4.12 -6.72
N ALA A 227 -12.72 -3.16 -7.64
CA ALA A 227 -13.41 -3.14 -8.93
C ALA A 227 -12.97 -4.31 -9.83
N ARG A 228 -11.69 -4.71 -9.78
CA ARG A 228 -11.21 -5.90 -10.48
C ARG A 228 -11.41 -7.20 -9.70
N ALA A 229 -11.31 -7.15 -8.38
CA ALA A 229 -11.45 -8.35 -7.54
C ALA A 229 -12.88 -8.94 -7.56
N LEU A 230 -13.91 -8.10 -7.42
CA LEU A 230 -15.30 -8.57 -7.24
C LEU A 230 -15.83 -9.41 -8.42
N PRO A 231 -15.67 -9.01 -9.70
CA PRO A 231 -16.10 -9.83 -10.83
C PRO A 231 -15.40 -11.19 -10.89
N MET A 232 -14.11 -11.23 -10.52
CA MET A 232 -13.33 -12.47 -10.51
C MET A 232 -13.81 -13.43 -9.42
N TYR A 233 -14.13 -12.93 -8.23
CA TYR A 233 -14.76 -13.75 -7.19
C TYR A 233 -16.13 -14.27 -7.62
N LYS A 234 -16.99 -13.44 -8.23
CA LYS A 234 -18.30 -13.90 -8.73
C LYS A 234 -18.17 -14.99 -9.79
N SER A 235 -17.18 -14.89 -10.68
CA SER A 235 -16.84 -15.94 -11.65
C SER A 235 -16.40 -17.24 -10.96
N ALA A 236 -15.46 -17.15 -10.01
CA ALA A 236 -14.98 -18.30 -9.26
C ALA A 236 -16.10 -18.99 -8.48
N LEU A 237 -17.00 -18.21 -7.87
CA LEU A 237 -18.18 -18.70 -7.15
C LEU A 237 -19.09 -19.55 -8.05
N ALA A 238 -19.39 -19.05 -9.25
CA ALA A 238 -20.24 -19.75 -10.21
C ALA A 238 -19.64 -21.08 -10.66
N ILE A 239 -18.33 -21.11 -10.92
CA ILE A 239 -17.61 -22.32 -11.30
C ILE A 239 -17.61 -23.34 -10.15
N TYR A 240 -17.26 -22.92 -8.93
CA TYR A 240 -17.24 -23.83 -7.78
C TYR A 240 -18.63 -24.38 -7.44
N ALA A 241 -19.66 -23.55 -7.46
CA ALA A 241 -21.04 -23.98 -7.20
C ALA A 241 -21.50 -25.02 -8.24
N LYS A 242 -21.14 -24.84 -9.52
CA LYS A 242 -21.45 -25.79 -10.60
C LYS A 242 -20.68 -27.12 -10.45
N ALA A 243 -19.41 -27.05 -10.08
CA ALA A 243 -18.54 -28.23 -10.04
C ALA A 243 -18.69 -29.08 -8.76
N TYR A 244 -18.89 -28.44 -7.61
CA TYR A 244 -18.87 -29.10 -6.31
C TYR A 244 -20.19 -29.01 -5.53
N GLY A 245 -21.15 -28.23 -6.05
CA GLY A 245 -22.41 -27.93 -5.35
C GLY A 245 -22.29 -26.72 -4.42
N SER A 246 -23.45 -26.19 -3.99
CA SER A 246 -23.56 -24.97 -3.20
C SER A 246 -22.97 -25.09 -1.78
N ASP A 247 -22.89 -26.30 -1.23
CA ASP A 247 -22.47 -26.54 0.15
C ASP A 247 -20.97 -26.83 0.28
N HIS A 248 -20.18 -26.60 -0.77
CA HIS A 248 -18.75 -26.88 -0.74
C HIS A 248 -17.96 -25.81 0.05
N PRO A 249 -16.92 -26.16 0.82
CA PRO A 249 -16.09 -25.18 1.55
C PRO A 249 -15.46 -24.09 0.68
N ASP A 250 -15.13 -24.40 -0.58
CA ASP A 250 -14.60 -23.40 -1.53
C ASP A 250 -15.66 -22.35 -1.90
N VAL A 251 -16.93 -22.74 -2.01
CA VAL A 251 -18.05 -21.80 -2.21
C VAL A 251 -18.16 -20.86 -1.01
N ALA A 252 -18.12 -21.40 0.20
CA ALA A 252 -18.14 -20.59 1.42
C ALA A 252 -16.97 -19.63 1.54
N THR A 253 -15.78 -20.05 1.08
CA THR A 253 -14.57 -19.20 1.08
C THR A 253 -14.74 -18.02 0.13
N VAL A 254 -15.22 -18.26 -1.09
CA VAL A 254 -15.47 -17.18 -2.06
C VAL A 254 -16.58 -16.24 -1.58
N LEU A 255 -17.65 -16.76 -0.97
CA LEU A 255 -18.71 -15.94 -0.37
C LEU A 255 -18.17 -15.00 0.72
N ASN A 256 -17.31 -15.49 1.62
CA ASN A 256 -16.69 -14.64 2.64
C ASN A 256 -15.86 -13.51 2.01
N ASN A 257 -15.06 -13.82 0.98
CA ASN A 257 -14.26 -12.84 0.27
C ASN A 257 -15.10 -11.78 -0.45
N ILE A 258 -16.26 -12.17 -1.01
CA ILE A 258 -17.21 -11.24 -1.62
C ILE A 258 -17.82 -10.33 -0.56
N ALA A 259 -18.27 -10.89 0.57
CA ALA A 259 -18.86 -10.12 1.66
C ALA A 259 -17.90 -9.06 2.22
N GLU A 260 -16.61 -9.40 2.40
CA GLU A 260 -15.59 -8.43 2.80
C GLU A 260 -15.47 -7.26 1.81
N ILE A 261 -15.46 -7.53 0.50
CA ILE A 261 -15.39 -6.47 -0.51
C ILE A 261 -16.65 -5.62 -0.51
N GLN A 262 -17.83 -6.22 -0.40
CA GLN A 262 -19.09 -5.48 -0.33
C GLN A 262 -19.10 -4.56 0.89
N ALA A 263 -18.65 -5.04 2.06
CA ALA A 263 -18.51 -4.23 3.26
C ALA A 263 -17.53 -3.06 3.06
N LEU A 264 -16.37 -3.30 2.42
CA LEU A 264 -15.39 -2.27 2.09
C LEU A 264 -15.92 -1.22 1.08
N ARG A 265 -16.93 -1.58 0.28
CA ARG A 265 -17.63 -0.69 -0.66
C ARG A 265 -18.91 -0.07 -0.06
N THR A 266 -19.10 -0.20 1.25
CA THR A 266 -20.27 0.27 2.01
C THR A 266 -21.61 -0.34 1.53
N GLU A 267 -21.57 -1.52 0.91
CA GLU A 267 -22.73 -2.32 0.48
C GLU A 267 -23.12 -3.31 1.61
N TYR A 268 -23.41 -2.78 2.81
CA TYR A 268 -23.48 -3.57 4.05
C TYR A 268 -24.61 -4.61 4.09
N GLU A 269 -25.79 -4.29 3.56
CA GLU A 269 -26.93 -5.22 3.51
C GLU A 269 -26.66 -6.42 2.59
N GLU A 270 -25.99 -6.19 1.47
CA GLU A 270 -25.59 -7.27 0.56
C GLU A 270 -24.46 -8.12 1.16
N ALA A 271 -23.51 -7.47 1.82
CA ALA A 271 -22.42 -8.12 2.53
C ALA A 271 -22.96 -9.06 3.62
N LEU A 272 -23.98 -8.61 4.36
CA LEU A 272 -24.64 -9.39 5.42
C LEU A 272 -25.19 -10.71 4.88
N VAL A 273 -26.03 -10.64 3.85
CA VAL A 273 -26.66 -11.83 3.22
C VAL A 273 -25.58 -12.78 2.70
N THR A 274 -24.54 -12.25 2.05
CA THR A 274 -23.46 -13.05 1.48
C THR A 274 -22.62 -13.73 2.56
N CYS A 275 -22.32 -13.03 3.65
CA CYS A 275 -21.55 -13.56 4.77
C CYS A 275 -22.33 -14.65 5.51
N GLU A 276 -23.63 -14.44 5.78
CA GLU A 276 -24.50 -15.43 6.43
C GLU A 276 -24.60 -16.72 5.61
N ALA A 277 -24.69 -16.62 4.28
CA ALA A 277 -24.68 -17.80 3.41
C ALA A 277 -23.36 -18.59 3.51
N GLY A 278 -22.21 -17.91 3.50
CA GLY A 278 -20.91 -18.55 3.67
C GLY A 278 -20.72 -19.19 5.06
N LEU A 279 -21.18 -18.50 6.11
CA LEU A 279 -21.15 -18.98 7.49
C LEU A 279 -21.97 -20.26 7.66
N ALA A 280 -23.19 -20.30 7.11
CA ALA A 280 -24.06 -21.46 7.18
C ALA A 280 -23.42 -22.71 6.55
N ILE A 281 -22.74 -22.56 5.41
CA ILE A 281 -22.00 -23.65 4.77
C ILE A 281 -20.83 -24.11 5.65
N ARG A 282 -20.03 -23.18 6.18
CA ARG A 282 -18.89 -23.52 7.07
C ARG A 282 -19.34 -24.26 8.32
N GLN A 283 -20.41 -23.82 8.97
CA GLN A 283 -20.98 -24.49 10.14
C GLN A 283 -21.47 -25.90 9.81
N LYS A 284 -22.14 -26.07 8.65
CA LYS A 284 -22.63 -27.38 8.20
C LYS A 284 -21.50 -28.37 7.91
N VAL A 285 -20.41 -27.92 7.28
CA VAL A 285 -19.33 -28.81 6.82
C VAL A 285 -18.22 -29.03 7.85
N LEU A 286 -17.83 -27.97 8.57
CA LEU A 286 -16.68 -27.97 9.47
C LEU A 286 -17.09 -28.06 10.96
N GLY A 287 -18.38 -27.90 11.25
CA GLY A 287 -18.90 -27.75 12.59
C GLY A 287 -18.75 -26.33 13.12
N ASN A 288 -19.27 -26.08 14.33
CA ASN A 288 -19.35 -24.74 14.91
C ASN A 288 -18.06 -24.26 15.60
N GLU A 289 -17.09 -25.15 15.82
CA GLU A 289 -15.84 -24.87 16.56
C GLU A 289 -14.63 -25.00 15.63
N HIS A 290 -14.66 -24.26 14.51
CA HIS A 290 -13.59 -24.25 13.51
C HIS A 290 -13.12 -22.81 13.21
N ARG A 291 -11.83 -22.62 12.90
CA ARG A 291 -11.27 -21.28 12.63
C ARG A 291 -11.95 -20.55 11.47
N ASP A 292 -12.28 -21.26 10.40
CA ASP A 292 -13.01 -20.66 9.27
C ASP A 292 -14.39 -20.10 9.69
N VAL A 293 -15.03 -20.71 10.69
CA VAL A 293 -16.28 -20.17 11.29
C VAL A 293 -15.98 -18.88 12.04
N VAL A 294 -14.90 -18.83 12.83
CA VAL A 294 -14.44 -17.61 13.52
C VAL A 294 -14.18 -16.48 12.51
N THR A 295 -13.53 -16.77 11.38
CA THR A 295 -13.31 -15.77 10.32
C THR A 295 -14.63 -15.19 9.81
N SER A 296 -15.62 -16.02 9.51
CA SER A 296 -16.93 -15.53 9.06
C SER A 296 -17.69 -14.77 10.15
N LEU A 297 -17.64 -15.22 11.40
CA LEU A 297 -18.26 -14.52 12.52
C LEU A 297 -17.62 -13.14 12.75
N GLY A 298 -16.29 -13.02 12.60
CA GLY A 298 -15.58 -11.74 12.68
C GLY A 298 -15.96 -10.79 11.55
N THR A 299 -16.03 -11.28 10.30
CA THR A 299 -16.53 -10.50 9.16
C THR A 299 -17.97 -10.02 9.41
N LEU A 300 -18.83 -10.90 9.90
CA LEU A 300 -20.22 -10.58 10.23
C LEU A 300 -20.30 -9.52 11.34
N ALA A 301 -19.47 -9.64 12.38
CA ALA A 301 -19.39 -8.66 13.47
C ALA A 301 -19.04 -7.26 12.94
N MET A 302 -18.03 -7.16 12.08
CA MET A 302 -17.65 -5.89 11.44
C MET A 302 -18.78 -5.29 10.60
N ILE A 303 -19.54 -6.12 9.87
CA ILE A 303 -20.70 -5.65 9.09
C ILE A 303 -21.79 -5.10 10.02
N HIS A 304 -22.07 -5.78 11.14
CA HIS A 304 -23.02 -5.30 12.14
C HIS A 304 -22.57 -3.98 12.81
N GLU A 305 -21.28 -3.82 13.10
CA GLU A 305 -20.73 -2.56 13.60
C GLU A 305 -20.98 -1.40 12.64
N ALA A 306 -20.68 -1.61 11.35
CA ALA A 306 -20.89 -0.61 10.32
C ALA A 306 -22.38 -0.23 10.15
N LEU A 307 -23.29 -1.17 10.40
CA LEU A 307 -24.74 -0.95 10.44
C LEU A 307 -25.24 -0.33 11.76
N GLY A 308 -24.36 -0.07 12.73
CA GLY A 308 -24.73 0.46 14.05
C GLY A 308 -25.42 -0.56 14.97
N ARG A 309 -25.40 -1.85 14.62
CA ARG A 309 -26.02 -2.97 15.33
C ARG A 309 -25.08 -3.52 16.41
N LYS A 310 -24.91 -2.74 17.47
CA LYS A 310 -23.89 -2.94 18.51
C LYS A 310 -24.05 -4.26 19.27
N ASP A 311 -25.28 -4.63 19.62
CA ASP A 311 -25.56 -5.84 20.42
C ASP A 311 -25.31 -7.12 19.61
N GLU A 312 -25.62 -7.12 18.31
CA GLU A 312 -25.26 -8.21 17.39
C GLU A 312 -23.73 -8.34 17.27
N ALA A 313 -23.03 -7.23 17.02
CA ALA A 313 -21.57 -7.24 16.86
C ALA A 313 -20.87 -7.78 18.12
N LEU A 314 -21.27 -7.31 19.30
CA LEU A 314 -20.70 -7.78 20.56
C LEU A 314 -20.91 -9.29 20.76
N ARG A 315 -22.12 -9.80 20.49
CA ARG A 315 -22.40 -11.24 20.58
C ARG A 315 -21.50 -12.06 19.66
N LEU A 316 -21.27 -11.59 18.44
CA LEU A 316 -20.43 -12.27 17.46
C LEU A 316 -18.96 -12.25 17.87
N TRP A 317 -18.42 -11.11 18.33
CA TRP A 317 -17.04 -11.04 18.82
C TRP A 317 -16.79 -11.90 20.06
N LEU A 318 -17.73 -11.93 21.02
CA LEU A 318 -17.63 -12.82 22.18
C LEU A 318 -17.65 -14.29 21.76
N ARG A 319 -18.43 -14.65 20.72
CA ARG A 319 -18.43 -16.00 20.17
C ARG A 319 -17.12 -16.34 19.48
N CYS A 320 -16.51 -15.41 18.74
CA CYS A 320 -15.17 -15.58 18.17
C CYS A 320 -14.14 -15.86 19.28
N LEU A 321 -14.18 -15.08 20.36
CA LEU A 321 -13.27 -15.22 21.49
C LEU A 321 -13.42 -16.58 22.17
N GLU A 322 -14.64 -17.02 22.44
CA GLU A 322 -14.92 -18.33 23.06
C GLU A 322 -14.33 -19.49 22.23
N ILE A 323 -14.52 -19.47 20.91
CA ILE A 323 -14.01 -20.53 20.03
C ILE A 323 -12.48 -20.49 19.99
N GLU A 324 -11.86 -19.32 19.81
CA GLU A 324 -10.40 -19.21 19.77
C GLU A 324 -9.74 -19.55 21.10
N GLU A 325 -10.37 -19.24 22.24
CA GLU A 325 -9.89 -19.69 23.55
C GLU A 325 -9.89 -21.21 23.65
N LYS A 326 -10.98 -21.88 23.25
CA LYS A 326 -11.05 -23.35 23.22
C LYS A 326 -9.98 -23.95 22.31
N LEU A 327 -9.78 -23.39 21.11
CA LEU A 327 -8.78 -23.86 20.16
C LEU A 327 -7.35 -23.63 20.65
N SER A 328 -7.10 -22.54 21.38
CA SER A 328 -5.77 -22.19 21.89
C SER A 328 -5.33 -23.02 23.11
N LEU A 329 -6.25 -23.71 23.79
CA LEU A 329 -5.93 -24.62 24.92
C LEU A 329 -5.04 -25.82 24.50
N SER A 330 -4.88 -26.07 23.19
CA SER A 330 -4.01 -27.14 22.66
C SER A 330 -2.50 -26.81 22.72
N GLY A 331 -2.10 -25.74 23.42
CA GLY A 331 -0.70 -25.49 23.82
C GLY A 331 0.18 -24.75 22.82
N LYS A 332 -0.38 -24.15 21.76
CA LYS A 332 0.38 -23.29 20.83
C LYS A 332 -0.06 -21.84 21.02
N SER A 333 0.92 -20.93 21.09
CA SER A 333 0.67 -19.49 21.14
C SER A 333 -0.01 -19.07 19.84
N ASP A 334 -1.30 -18.71 19.92
CA ASP A 334 -2.14 -18.51 18.73
C ASP A 334 -2.21 -17.05 18.32
N THR A 335 -1.69 -16.75 17.12
CA THR A 335 -1.83 -15.43 16.50
C THR A 335 -3.29 -15.05 16.31
N GLN A 336 -4.18 -16.03 16.05
CA GLN A 336 -5.59 -15.75 15.77
C GLN A 336 -6.34 -15.26 17.01
N LEU A 337 -6.07 -15.83 18.18
CA LEU A 337 -6.64 -15.37 19.44
C LEU A 337 -6.23 -13.92 19.75
N ALA A 338 -4.97 -13.55 19.51
CA ALA A 338 -4.51 -12.17 19.69
C ALA A 338 -5.24 -11.20 18.75
N THR A 339 -5.48 -11.58 17.49
CA THR A 339 -6.27 -10.78 16.54
C THR A 339 -7.71 -10.57 17.01
N VAL A 340 -8.38 -11.61 17.50
CA VAL A 340 -9.76 -11.49 18.03
C VAL A 340 -9.80 -10.60 19.28
N LEU A 341 -8.82 -10.71 20.18
CA LEU A 341 -8.72 -9.86 21.36
C LEU A 341 -8.55 -8.37 21.00
N SER A 342 -7.68 -8.06 20.03
CA SER A 342 -7.51 -6.68 19.55
C SER A 342 -8.76 -6.13 18.85
N ALA A 343 -9.44 -6.94 18.05
CA ALA A 343 -10.69 -6.52 17.40
C ALA A 343 -11.78 -6.19 18.42
N LEU A 344 -12.01 -7.09 19.39
CA LEU A 344 -12.98 -6.86 20.47
C LEU A 344 -12.57 -5.67 21.36
N ALA A 345 -11.27 -5.45 21.57
CA ALA A 345 -10.79 -4.27 22.29
C ALA A 345 -11.10 -2.96 21.55
N SER A 346 -10.91 -2.93 20.23
CA SER A 346 -11.30 -1.77 19.40
C SER A 346 -12.80 -1.52 19.50
N PHE A 347 -13.62 -2.58 19.43
CA PHE A 347 -15.07 -2.47 19.60
C PHE A 347 -15.44 -1.82 20.94
N TYR A 348 -14.92 -2.31 22.08
CA TYR A 348 -15.20 -1.71 23.38
C TYR A 348 -14.72 -0.25 23.49
N ARG A 349 -13.55 0.06 22.93
CA ARG A 349 -12.99 1.42 22.91
C ARG A 349 -13.91 2.39 22.15
N GLU A 350 -14.49 1.95 21.04
CA GLU A 350 -15.45 2.76 20.26
C GLU A 350 -16.78 2.98 20.99
N GLN A 351 -17.18 2.03 21.85
CA GLN A 351 -18.32 2.23 22.75
C GLN A 351 -18.01 3.08 23.98
N GLY A 352 -16.74 3.42 24.21
CA GLY A 352 -16.28 4.15 25.39
C GLY A 352 -16.08 3.27 26.64
N ASP A 353 -16.19 1.94 26.52
CA ASP A 353 -15.86 1.00 27.60
C ASP A 353 -14.34 0.77 27.62
N TYR A 354 -13.63 1.76 28.16
CA TYR A 354 -12.17 1.73 28.23
C TYR A 354 -11.64 0.67 29.19
N GLU A 355 -12.42 0.23 30.18
CA GLU A 355 -12.00 -0.79 31.15
C GLU A 355 -11.88 -2.16 30.48
N GLN A 356 -12.89 -2.56 29.70
CA GLN A 356 -12.84 -3.82 28.94
C GLN A 356 -11.80 -3.74 27.82
N ALA A 357 -11.76 -2.62 27.09
CA ALA A 357 -10.77 -2.42 26.04
C ALA A 357 -9.33 -2.54 26.58
N LEU A 358 -9.04 -1.94 27.74
CA LEU A 358 -7.72 -1.98 28.38
C LEU A 358 -7.29 -3.41 28.69
N ARG A 359 -8.16 -4.22 29.30
CA ARG A 359 -7.87 -5.62 29.64
C ARG A 359 -7.54 -6.46 28.40
N LEU A 360 -8.30 -6.28 27.33
CA LEU A 360 -8.14 -7.05 26.10
C LEU A 360 -6.89 -6.64 25.31
N VAL A 361 -6.60 -5.34 25.18
CA VAL A 361 -5.37 -4.85 24.54
C VAL A 361 -4.14 -5.36 25.29
N GLN A 362 -4.12 -5.30 26.62
CA GLN A 362 -2.99 -5.78 27.42
C GLN A 362 -2.73 -7.27 27.20
N ARG A 363 -3.79 -8.08 27.14
CA ARG A 363 -3.68 -9.52 26.87
C ARG A 363 -3.19 -9.78 25.44
N SER A 364 -3.75 -9.11 24.44
CA SER A 364 -3.32 -9.21 23.04
C SER A 364 -1.84 -8.81 22.87
N LEU A 365 -1.44 -7.69 23.47
CA LEU A 365 -0.08 -7.19 23.43
C LEU A 365 0.92 -8.17 24.06
N ALA A 366 0.61 -8.74 25.24
CA ALA A 366 1.44 -9.75 25.89
C ALA A 366 1.60 -11.01 25.03
N MET A 367 0.54 -11.42 24.32
CA MET A 367 0.61 -12.52 23.36
C MET A 367 1.49 -12.16 22.15
N HIS A 368 1.34 -10.97 21.58
CA HIS A 368 2.17 -10.51 20.47
C HIS A 368 3.65 -10.42 20.84
N GLU A 369 3.98 -9.88 22.03
CA GLU A 369 5.36 -9.82 22.53
C GLU A 369 5.95 -11.23 22.73
N LYS A 370 5.14 -12.19 23.21
CA LYS A 370 5.58 -13.58 23.39
C LYS A 370 5.78 -14.32 22.05
N ILE A 371 4.91 -14.09 21.06
CA ILE A 371 4.96 -14.78 19.76
C ILE A 371 6.08 -14.24 18.88
N PHE A 372 6.19 -12.91 18.78
CA PHE A 372 7.01 -12.25 17.77
C PHE A 372 8.21 -11.49 18.34
N GLY A 373 8.30 -11.37 19.67
CA GLY A 373 9.28 -10.52 20.34
C GLY A 373 8.82 -9.05 20.42
N GLY A 374 9.50 -8.26 21.26
CA GLY A 374 9.11 -6.88 21.58
C GLY A 374 9.30 -5.84 20.47
N GLU A 375 9.91 -6.19 19.34
CA GLU A 375 10.17 -5.28 18.21
C GLU A 375 9.27 -5.56 16.99
N HIS A 376 8.21 -6.34 17.13
CA HIS A 376 7.30 -6.66 16.02
C HIS A 376 6.25 -5.56 15.77
N PRO A 377 5.80 -5.30 14.53
CA PRO A 377 4.76 -4.30 14.25
C PRO A 377 3.43 -4.53 14.96
N ASN A 378 3.06 -5.79 15.21
CA ASN A 378 1.85 -6.09 15.99
C ASN A 378 1.99 -5.64 17.46
N VAL A 379 3.21 -5.64 18.01
CA VAL A 379 3.50 -5.04 19.31
C VAL A 379 3.35 -3.52 19.22
N ALA A 380 3.90 -2.88 18.19
CA ALA A 380 3.73 -1.44 17.97
C ALA A 380 2.25 -1.05 17.84
N SER A 381 1.45 -1.85 17.13
CA SER A 381 0.01 -1.61 16.96
C SER A 381 -0.74 -1.74 18.29
N GLY A 382 -0.44 -2.78 19.09
CA GLY A 382 -1.01 -2.92 20.43
C GLY A 382 -0.59 -1.80 21.39
N LEU A 383 0.64 -1.27 21.28
CA LEU A 383 1.08 -0.09 22.04
C LEU A 383 0.30 1.17 21.65
N GLU A 384 -0.08 1.34 20.38
CA GLU A 384 -0.92 2.45 19.94
C GLU A 384 -2.36 2.34 20.40
N GLU A 385 -2.94 1.14 20.34
CA GLU A 385 -4.27 0.89 20.88
C GLU A 385 -4.29 1.22 22.38
N LEU A 386 -3.28 0.76 23.13
CA LEU A 386 -3.12 1.06 24.55
C LEU A 386 -2.93 2.57 24.79
N GLY A 387 -2.09 3.22 23.99
CA GLY A 387 -1.89 4.67 24.04
C GLY A 387 -3.18 5.44 23.80
N SER A 388 -3.99 5.03 22.81
CA SER A 388 -5.28 5.64 22.50
C SER A 388 -6.27 5.56 23.67
N ILE A 389 -6.31 4.41 24.35
CA ILE A 389 -7.13 4.21 25.56
C ILE A 389 -6.65 5.12 26.70
N TYR A 390 -5.34 5.20 26.94
CA TYR A 390 -4.78 6.10 27.96
C TYR A 390 -5.04 7.59 27.67
N ILE A 391 -5.02 8.00 26.40
CA ILE A 391 -5.47 9.36 26.02
C ILE A 391 -6.94 9.55 26.41
N ALA A 392 -7.79 8.53 26.29
CA ALA A 392 -9.21 8.61 26.65
C ALA A 392 -9.44 8.69 28.15
N GLU A 393 -8.62 8.01 28.94
CA GLU A 393 -8.64 8.11 30.41
C GLU A 393 -7.92 9.36 30.94
N GLY A 394 -7.32 10.19 30.09
CA GLY A 394 -6.55 11.38 30.49
C GLY A 394 -5.13 11.10 30.98
N LYS A 395 -4.66 9.84 30.93
CA LYS A 395 -3.30 9.36 31.26
C LYS A 395 -2.29 9.69 30.15
N ARG A 396 -2.11 10.99 29.94
CA ARG A 396 -1.41 11.52 28.76
C ARG A 396 0.11 11.24 28.74
N LYS A 397 0.76 11.18 29.90
CA LYS A 397 2.20 10.90 30.00
C LYS A 397 2.51 9.43 29.66
N GLU A 398 1.67 8.54 30.15
CA GLU A 398 1.72 7.10 29.87
C GLU A 398 1.45 6.84 28.38
N ALA A 399 0.43 7.49 27.82
CA ALA A 399 0.16 7.42 26.39
C ALA A 399 1.36 7.89 25.54
N HIS A 400 1.98 9.02 25.90
CA HIS A 400 3.14 9.54 25.18
C HIS A 400 4.30 8.51 25.17
N SER A 401 4.62 7.89 26.31
CA SER A 401 5.68 6.86 26.37
C SER A 401 5.39 5.66 25.46
N LEU A 402 4.14 5.20 25.43
CA LEU A 402 3.71 4.08 24.58
C LEU A 402 3.78 4.43 23.08
N LEU A 403 3.34 5.64 22.71
CA LEU A 403 3.37 6.11 21.32
C LEU A 403 4.80 6.32 20.82
N VAL A 404 5.72 6.81 21.67
CA VAL A 404 7.14 6.89 21.34
C VAL A 404 7.73 5.49 21.10
N ARG A 405 7.44 4.53 21.98
CA ARG A 405 7.89 3.14 21.79
C ARG A 405 7.31 2.52 20.51
N SER A 406 6.04 2.76 20.20
CA SER A 406 5.44 2.35 18.91
C SER A 406 6.19 2.98 17.73
N LEU A 407 6.43 4.29 17.77
CA LEU A 407 7.12 5.03 16.73
C LEU A 407 8.54 4.49 16.50
N GLU A 408 9.28 4.19 17.57
CA GLU A 408 10.62 3.59 17.49
C GLU A 408 10.58 2.21 16.82
N ILE A 409 9.67 1.34 17.25
CA ILE A 409 9.51 0.00 16.64
C ILE A 409 9.15 0.16 15.16
N LYS A 410 8.19 1.02 14.82
CA LYS A 410 7.78 1.25 13.44
C LYS A 410 8.89 1.86 12.60
N GLY A 411 9.64 2.82 13.14
CA GLY A 411 10.78 3.45 12.49
C GLY A 411 11.86 2.43 12.16
N LYS A 412 12.17 1.53 13.10
CA LYS A 412 13.07 0.40 12.86
C LYS A 412 12.49 -0.54 11.81
N VAL A 413 11.25 -0.99 11.97
CA VAL A 413 10.69 -2.11 11.18
C VAL A 413 10.26 -1.73 9.77
N PHE A 414 9.75 -0.52 9.56
CA PHE A 414 9.27 -0.07 8.25
C PHE A 414 10.24 0.90 7.56
N GLY A 415 11.16 1.49 8.31
CA GLY A 415 11.93 2.65 7.85
C GLY A 415 11.19 3.97 8.10
N ILE A 416 11.96 5.05 8.20
CA ILE A 416 11.46 6.35 8.68
C ILE A 416 10.40 6.99 7.77
N ASP A 417 10.41 6.66 6.48
CA ASP A 417 9.52 7.26 5.48
C ASP A 417 8.19 6.52 5.30
N HIS A 418 7.94 5.45 6.07
CA HIS A 418 6.73 4.64 5.91
C HIS A 418 5.46 5.36 6.41
N PRO A 419 4.29 5.20 5.78
CA PRO A 419 3.03 5.83 6.20
C PRO A 419 2.65 5.58 7.66
N ALA A 420 2.96 4.38 8.18
CA ALA A 420 2.72 4.06 9.58
C ALA A 420 3.56 4.92 10.53
N VAL A 421 4.81 5.24 10.16
CA VAL A 421 5.69 6.13 10.94
C VAL A 421 5.17 7.56 10.86
N ILE A 422 4.85 8.05 9.66
CA ILE A 422 4.26 9.39 9.44
C ILE A 422 3.00 9.58 10.30
N ARG A 423 2.09 8.61 10.30
CA ARG A 423 0.88 8.63 11.12
C ARG A 423 1.21 8.68 12.62
N SER A 424 2.19 7.89 13.07
CA SER A 424 2.57 7.81 14.48
C SER A 424 3.19 9.13 14.96
N THR A 425 4.07 9.73 14.15
CA THR A 425 4.66 11.06 14.40
C THR A 425 3.59 12.14 14.47
N PHE A 426 2.62 12.12 13.54
CA PHE A 426 1.52 13.07 13.54
C PHE A 426 0.64 12.94 14.79
N ASN A 427 0.29 11.71 15.18
CA ASN A 427 -0.50 11.46 16.38
C ASN A 427 0.21 11.92 17.65
N LEU A 428 1.54 11.78 17.72
CA LEU A 428 2.34 12.29 18.83
C LEU A 428 2.36 13.83 18.85
N ALA A 429 2.52 14.47 17.69
CA ALA A 429 2.48 15.93 17.55
C ALA A 429 1.11 16.51 17.98
N LEU A 430 0.03 15.80 17.66
CA LEU A 430 -1.33 16.13 18.08
C LEU A 430 -1.49 16.00 19.60
N LEU A 431 -0.99 14.91 20.19
CA LEU A 431 -1.02 14.71 21.64
C LEU A 431 -0.24 15.80 22.39
N ASP A 432 0.90 16.25 21.86
CA ASP A 432 1.67 17.36 22.43
C ASP A 432 0.92 18.70 22.27
N ALA A 433 0.21 18.92 21.16
CA ALA A 433 -0.63 20.11 20.98
C ALA A 433 -1.75 20.18 22.04
N ASP A 434 -2.43 19.05 22.28
CA ASP A 434 -3.49 18.92 23.29
C ASP A 434 -2.96 19.13 24.73
N GLN A 435 -1.66 18.89 24.96
CA GLN A 435 -0.99 19.17 26.24
C GLN A 435 -0.48 20.61 26.35
N ASN A 436 -0.69 21.44 25.33
CA ASN A 436 -0.11 22.78 25.20
C ASN A 436 1.44 22.76 25.23
N GLU A 437 2.04 21.65 24.80
CA GLU A 437 3.49 21.45 24.63
C GLU A 437 3.91 21.90 23.22
N LEU A 438 3.68 23.19 22.95
CA LEU A 438 3.67 23.76 21.58
C LEU A 438 5.00 23.59 20.84
N ALA A 439 6.15 23.62 21.53
CA ALA A 439 7.44 23.42 20.88
C ALA A 439 7.61 21.99 20.35
N ARG A 440 7.35 20.97 21.19
CA ARG A 440 7.43 19.56 20.79
C ARG A 440 6.39 19.20 19.73
N SER A 441 5.20 19.77 19.84
CA SER A 441 4.16 19.63 18.82
C SER A 441 4.61 20.20 17.46
N LEU A 442 5.23 21.38 17.44
CA LEU A 442 5.78 21.95 16.22
C LEU A 442 6.88 21.08 15.61
N ASP A 443 7.82 20.56 16.41
CA ASP A 443 8.87 19.65 15.96
C ASP A 443 8.27 18.36 15.35
N GLY A 444 7.24 17.80 15.99
CA GLY A 444 6.52 16.63 15.51
C GLY A 444 5.77 16.89 14.19
N PHE A 445 5.12 18.05 14.06
CA PHE A 445 4.51 18.45 12.78
C PHE A 445 5.57 18.62 11.69
N GLN A 446 6.68 19.32 11.98
CA GLN A 446 7.79 19.48 11.03
C GLN A 446 8.30 18.15 10.51
N LEU A 447 8.59 17.20 11.42
CA LEU A 447 9.02 15.86 11.04
C LEU A 447 7.95 15.14 10.20
N THR A 448 6.66 15.23 10.58
CA THR A 448 5.56 14.60 9.84
C THR A 448 5.54 15.05 8.37
N PHE A 449 5.52 16.36 8.12
CA PHE A 449 5.39 16.87 6.75
C PHE A 449 6.66 16.66 5.92
N VAL A 450 7.85 16.64 6.54
CA VAL A 450 9.11 16.25 5.86
C VAL A 450 9.05 14.80 5.40
N LEU A 451 8.64 13.88 6.28
CA LEU A 451 8.52 12.46 5.95
C LEU A 451 7.41 12.21 4.93
N GLU A 452 6.27 12.88 5.08
CA GLU A 452 5.13 12.80 4.16
C GLU A 452 5.52 13.26 2.76
N ARG A 453 6.25 14.37 2.63
CA ARG A 453 6.76 14.83 1.34
C ARG A 453 7.74 13.84 0.71
N ARG A 454 8.67 13.28 1.50
CA ARG A 454 9.62 12.28 0.99
C ARG A 454 8.90 11.02 0.53
N TYR A 455 7.92 10.55 1.31
CA TYR A 455 7.07 9.42 0.96
C TYR A 455 6.35 9.66 -0.36
N LEU A 456 5.72 10.82 -0.52
CA LEU A 456 5.09 11.22 -1.78
C LEU A 456 6.05 11.18 -2.94
N CYS A 457 7.18 11.91 -2.87
CA CYS A 457 8.14 11.98 -3.97
C CYS A 457 8.58 10.60 -4.46
N ASN A 458 8.71 9.63 -3.54
CA ASN A 458 9.05 8.24 -3.86
C ASN A 458 7.88 7.42 -4.47
N GLN A 459 6.64 7.89 -4.35
CA GLN A 459 5.40 7.18 -4.73
C GLN A 459 4.66 7.85 -5.91
N LEU A 460 4.98 9.12 -6.23
CA LEU A 460 4.24 9.99 -7.16
C LEU A 460 3.91 9.38 -8.53
N VAL A 461 4.81 8.56 -9.07
CA VAL A 461 4.67 7.93 -10.39
C VAL A 461 3.90 6.60 -10.34
N ALA A 462 3.82 5.99 -9.16
CA ALA A 462 3.32 4.63 -8.97
C ALA A 462 1.92 4.54 -8.37
N LEU A 463 1.40 5.60 -7.74
CA LEU A 463 0.08 5.58 -7.12
C LEU A 463 -1.03 5.53 -8.17
N SER A 464 -1.96 4.59 -7.99
CA SER A 464 -3.22 4.61 -8.74
C SER A 464 -3.99 5.91 -8.48
N GLU A 465 -4.97 6.22 -9.33
CA GLU A 465 -5.81 7.41 -9.12
C GLU A 465 -6.52 7.36 -7.75
N ALA A 466 -7.04 6.19 -7.38
CA ALA A 466 -7.68 5.95 -6.09
C ALA A 466 -6.72 6.08 -4.90
N ASP A 467 -5.48 5.57 -5.01
CA ASP A 467 -4.48 5.71 -3.94
C ASP A 467 -4.00 7.16 -3.80
N GLY A 468 -3.89 7.87 -4.93
CA GLY A 468 -3.59 9.30 -4.93
C GLY A 468 -4.68 10.12 -4.25
N MET A 469 -5.97 9.81 -4.49
CA MET A 469 -7.09 10.48 -3.82
C MET A 469 -7.09 10.20 -2.31
N ARG A 470 -6.96 8.94 -1.89
CA ARG A 470 -6.89 8.56 -0.47
C ARG A 470 -5.73 9.23 0.25
N LEU A 471 -4.57 9.28 -0.41
CA LEU A 471 -3.41 9.97 0.13
C LEU A 471 -3.69 11.47 0.27
N SER A 472 -4.25 12.11 -0.77
CA SER A 472 -4.64 13.53 -0.78
C SER A 472 -5.61 13.89 0.36
N GLU A 473 -6.59 13.03 0.65
CA GLU A 473 -7.54 13.23 1.75
C GLU A 473 -6.83 13.22 3.11
N ALA A 474 -5.92 12.28 3.33
CA ALA A 474 -5.13 12.21 4.56
C ALA A 474 -4.23 13.44 4.75
N MET A 475 -3.67 13.99 3.66
CA MET A 475 -2.86 15.21 3.72
C MET A 475 -3.71 16.42 4.06
N PHE A 476 -4.90 16.53 3.47
CA PHE A 476 -5.82 17.64 3.74
C PHE A 476 -6.20 17.70 5.22
N PHE A 477 -6.50 16.55 5.81
CA PHE A 477 -6.77 16.44 7.25
C PHE A 477 -5.58 16.95 8.09
N ARG A 478 -4.36 16.45 7.83
CA ARG A 478 -3.16 16.85 8.58
C ARG A 478 -2.83 18.32 8.39
N ALA A 479 -2.96 18.83 7.16
CA ALA A 479 -2.77 20.25 6.85
C ALA A 479 -3.76 21.12 7.62
N ALA A 480 -5.05 20.76 7.67
CA ALA A 480 -6.04 21.51 8.43
C ALA A 480 -5.72 21.59 9.93
N VAL A 481 -5.23 20.49 10.52
CA VAL A 481 -4.75 20.48 11.91
C VAL A 481 -3.54 21.40 12.08
N LEU A 482 -2.54 21.31 11.19
CA LEU A 482 -1.38 22.21 11.22
C LEU A 482 -1.81 23.68 11.13
N HIS A 483 -2.69 24.01 10.19
CA HIS A 483 -3.17 25.38 10.04
C HIS A 483 -4.04 25.81 11.22
N SER A 484 -4.74 24.92 11.90
CA SER A 484 -5.39 25.26 13.18
C SER A 484 -4.35 25.55 14.26
N PHE A 485 -3.31 24.72 14.36
CA PHE A 485 -2.21 24.86 15.32
C PHE A 485 -1.44 26.18 15.13
N CYS A 486 -1.08 26.52 13.90
CA CYS A 486 -0.42 27.80 13.58
C CYS A 486 -1.29 29.02 13.94
N GLY A 487 -2.61 28.86 14.08
CA GLY A 487 -3.55 29.91 14.50
C GLY A 487 -3.48 30.20 16.01
N LEU A 488 -3.05 29.23 16.82
CA LEU A 488 -2.81 29.40 18.26
C LEU A 488 -1.69 30.45 18.53
N GLY A 489 -0.77 30.59 17.57
CA GLY A 489 0.44 31.40 17.64
C GLY A 489 0.25 32.92 17.75
N MET A 490 -0.96 33.44 17.52
CA MET A 490 -1.29 34.87 17.73
C MET A 490 -1.22 35.30 19.22
N SER A 491 -0.99 34.36 20.15
CA SER A 491 -0.98 34.62 21.60
C SER A 491 0.32 34.29 22.36
N LYS A 492 1.31 33.57 21.78
CA LYS A 492 2.42 32.96 22.58
C LYS A 492 3.82 32.84 21.91
N ASN A 493 4.25 33.77 21.05
CA ASN A 493 5.61 33.76 20.43
C ASN A 493 5.95 32.49 19.59
N LEU A 494 4.97 31.95 18.85
CA LEU A 494 5.16 30.79 17.97
C LEU A 494 5.52 31.19 16.51
N ALA A 495 6.40 32.18 16.33
CA ALA A 495 6.73 32.74 15.02
C ALA A 495 7.21 31.69 14.01
N ASN A 496 7.98 30.71 14.48
CA ASN A 496 8.46 29.58 13.67
C ASN A 496 7.30 28.70 13.15
N GLY A 497 6.21 28.58 13.91
CA GLY A 497 5.03 27.83 13.50
C GLY A 497 4.27 28.52 12.36
N VAL A 498 4.17 29.86 12.38
CA VAL A 498 3.53 30.62 11.29
C VAL A 498 4.33 30.52 10.00
N ILE A 499 5.65 30.66 10.07
CA ILE A 499 6.56 30.45 8.94
C ILE A 499 6.40 29.03 8.41
N PHE A 500 6.49 28.01 9.27
CA PHE A 500 6.34 26.63 8.86
C PHE A 500 4.98 26.36 8.19
N GLY A 501 3.88 26.88 8.73
CA GLY A 501 2.56 26.75 8.14
C GLY A 501 2.46 27.34 6.73
N ALA A 502 3.03 28.54 6.51
CA ALA A 502 3.05 29.13 5.18
C ALA A 502 3.92 28.31 4.20
N GLU A 503 4.98 27.67 4.70
CA GLU A 503 5.90 26.87 3.89
C GLU A 503 5.20 25.60 3.43
N GLN A 504 4.48 24.95 4.35
CA GLN A 504 3.68 23.77 4.04
C GLN A 504 2.51 24.08 3.10
N LEU A 505 1.90 25.27 3.20
CA LEU A 505 0.88 25.70 2.25
C LEU A 505 1.44 25.81 0.82
N ALA A 506 2.58 26.49 0.67
CA ALA A 506 3.26 26.62 -0.61
C ALA A 506 3.70 25.25 -1.17
N ASN A 507 4.27 24.40 -0.31
CA ASN A 507 4.72 23.06 -0.66
C ASN A 507 3.57 22.14 -1.10
N THR A 508 2.41 22.21 -0.44
CA THR A 508 1.23 21.42 -0.81
C THR A 508 0.69 21.83 -2.17
N LYS A 509 0.63 23.14 -2.45
CA LYS A 509 0.23 23.68 -3.76
C LYS A 509 1.22 23.28 -4.86
N ALA A 510 2.52 23.36 -4.59
CA ALA A 510 3.57 22.93 -5.53
C ALA A 510 3.50 21.42 -5.84
N LEU A 511 3.35 20.59 -4.80
CA LEU A 511 3.24 19.14 -4.93
C LEU A 511 2.10 18.73 -5.85
N SER A 512 0.90 19.32 -5.71
CA SER A 512 -0.23 18.99 -6.60
C SER A 512 0.12 19.18 -8.08
N GLN A 513 0.92 20.20 -8.40
CA GLN A 513 1.39 20.46 -9.76
C GLN A 513 2.48 19.47 -10.19
N GLU A 514 3.42 19.14 -9.30
CA GLU A 514 4.45 18.12 -9.53
C GLU A 514 3.81 16.77 -9.88
N VAL A 515 2.80 16.35 -9.10
CA VAL A 515 2.02 15.11 -9.34
C VAL A 515 1.39 15.11 -10.72
N GLN A 516 0.66 16.18 -11.06
CA GLN A 516 -0.04 16.29 -12.34
C GLN A 516 0.95 16.27 -13.52
N SER A 517 2.09 16.94 -13.38
CA SER A 517 3.11 17.02 -14.43
C SER A 517 3.83 15.67 -14.60
N ALA A 518 4.17 15.00 -13.50
CA ALA A 518 4.79 13.67 -13.52
C ALA A 518 3.86 12.62 -14.15
N ARG A 519 2.57 12.62 -13.79
CA ARG A 519 1.56 11.72 -14.37
C ARG A 519 1.36 11.95 -15.87
N ALA A 520 1.15 13.20 -16.28
CA ALA A 520 0.98 13.55 -17.69
C ALA A 520 2.18 13.11 -18.56
N ALA A 521 3.39 13.18 -18.01
CA ALA A 521 4.58 12.72 -18.71
C ALA A 521 4.71 11.18 -18.74
N CYS A 522 4.25 10.47 -17.71
CA CYS A 522 4.18 9.00 -17.71
C CYS A 522 3.14 8.49 -18.73
N GLU A 523 1.98 9.15 -18.81
CA GLU A 523 0.94 8.83 -19.79
C GLU A 523 1.36 9.17 -21.23
N ALA A 524 2.17 10.22 -21.40
CA ALA A 524 2.67 10.64 -22.70
C ALA A 524 3.75 9.72 -23.29
N ASN A 525 4.38 8.85 -22.49
CA ASN A 525 5.45 7.95 -22.95
C ASN A 525 5.24 6.49 -22.49
N PRO A 526 4.27 5.76 -23.07
CA PRO A 526 3.93 4.39 -22.70
C PRO A 526 4.91 3.36 -23.29
N ASP A 527 6.20 3.49 -22.96
CA ASP A 527 7.19 2.45 -23.28
C ASP A 527 7.01 1.25 -22.32
N THR A 528 6.93 0.04 -22.87
CA THR A 528 6.74 -1.23 -22.12
C THR A 528 7.73 -1.37 -20.96
N ALA A 529 8.96 -0.91 -21.16
CA ALA A 529 10.03 -1.02 -20.19
C ALA A 529 9.90 -0.01 -19.02
N THR A 530 9.15 1.10 -19.18
CA THR A 530 8.80 2.03 -18.08
C THR A 530 7.66 1.46 -17.24
N LEU A 531 6.70 0.79 -17.88
CA LEU A 531 5.63 0.05 -17.19
C LEU A 531 6.18 -1.12 -16.37
N GLU A 532 7.16 -1.86 -16.88
CA GLU A 532 7.85 -2.93 -16.15
C GLU A 532 8.63 -2.40 -14.94
N LEU A 533 9.35 -1.28 -15.09
CA LEU A 533 10.05 -0.64 -13.97
C LEU A 533 9.06 -0.16 -12.90
N ASN A 534 7.93 0.44 -13.30
CA ASN A 534 6.88 0.87 -12.37
C ASN A 534 6.23 -0.33 -11.65
N ALA A 535 5.98 -1.44 -12.37
CA ALA A 535 5.48 -2.67 -11.76
C ALA A 535 6.48 -3.24 -10.74
N ARG A 536 7.79 -3.20 -11.05
CA ARG A 536 8.84 -3.63 -10.14
C ARG A 536 8.99 -2.72 -8.92
N LEU A 537 8.84 -1.41 -9.10
CA LEU A 537 8.85 -0.44 -8.02
C LEU A 537 7.65 -0.64 -7.08
N GLN A 538 6.43 -0.81 -7.62
CA GLN A 538 5.24 -1.16 -6.82
C GLN A 538 5.42 -2.48 -6.05
N SER A 539 6.04 -3.46 -6.69
CA SER A 539 6.37 -4.76 -6.10
C SER A 539 7.25 -4.61 -4.86
N ILE A 540 8.36 -3.88 -4.95
CA ILE A 540 9.29 -3.67 -3.83
C ILE A 540 8.64 -2.87 -2.71
N GLN A 541 7.81 -1.88 -3.03
CA GLN A 541 7.10 -1.09 -2.03
C GLN A 541 6.11 -1.95 -1.23
N SER A 542 5.39 -2.85 -1.90
CA SER A 542 4.49 -3.79 -1.25
C SER A 542 5.25 -4.80 -0.39
N GLN A 543 6.36 -5.36 -0.91
CA GLN A 543 7.25 -6.22 -0.13
C GLN A 543 7.79 -5.49 1.12
N LEU A 544 8.19 -4.23 1.01
CA LEU A 544 8.66 -3.43 2.16
C LEU A 544 7.57 -3.22 3.22
N SER A 545 6.32 -3.01 2.78
CA SER A 545 5.18 -2.85 3.70
C SER A 545 4.93 -4.14 4.49
N HIS A 546 4.87 -5.28 3.81
CA HIS A 546 4.57 -6.58 4.44
C HIS A 546 5.78 -7.27 5.07
N LEU A 547 7.01 -6.85 4.75
CA LEU A 547 8.22 -7.35 5.41
C LEU A 547 8.15 -7.15 6.93
N SER A 548 7.47 -6.10 7.36
CA SER A 548 7.19 -5.80 8.74
C SER A 548 6.41 -6.92 9.46
N GLU A 549 5.40 -7.49 8.80
CA GLU A 549 4.50 -8.55 9.28
C GLU A 549 5.11 -9.96 9.11
N SER A 550 6.27 -10.06 8.45
CA SER A 550 6.96 -11.33 8.27
C SER A 550 7.47 -11.89 9.61
N LYS A 551 7.42 -13.21 9.78
CA LYS A 551 7.99 -13.90 10.96
C LYS A 551 9.52 -14.03 10.93
N LEU A 552 10.21 -13.29 10.05
CA LEU A 552 11.66 -13.27 10.01
C LEU A 552 12.22 -12.81 11.36
N ASP A 553 13.37 -13.33 11.77
CA ASP A 553 14.08 -12.75 12.90
C ASP A 553 14.50 -11.31 12.59
N PRO A 554 14.71 -10.45 13.62
CA PRO A 554 15.01 -9.04 13.42
C PRO A 554 16.21 -8.78 12.49
N GLN A 555 17.28 -9.59 12.57
CA GLN A 555 18.49 -9.37 11.77
C GLN A 555 18.25 -9.69 10.29
N ARG A 556 17.56 -10.80 9.98
CA ARG A 556 17.19 -11.14 8.60
C ARG A 556 16.20 -10.15 8.01
N ARG A 557 15.21 -9.72 8.80
CA ARG A 557 14.25 -8.68 8.39
C ARG A 557 14.96 -7.37 8.05
N ASP A 558 15.89 -6.93 8.90
CA ASP A 558 16.65 -5.70 8.69
C ASP A 558 17.56 -5.78 7.47
N LYS A 559 18.23 -6.92 7.26
CA LYS A 559 19.02 -7.16 6.05
C LYS A 559 18.14 -7.08 4.80
N ARG A 560 17.02 -7.79 4.77
CA ARG A 560 16.09 -7.80 3.64
C ARG A 560 15.49 -6.42 3.38
N ARG A 561 15.21 -5.65 4.43
CA ARG A 561 14.74 -4.26 4.32
C ARG A 561 15.77 -3.39 3.63
N LYS A 562 17.04 -3.44 4.06
CA LYS A 562 18.13 -2.68 3.45
C LYS A 562 18.34 -3.04 1.98
N GLU A 563 18.25 -4.33 1.63
CA GLU A 563 18.30 -4.80 0.25
C GLU A 563 17.17 -4.20 -0.60
N LEU A 564 15.91 -4.32 -0.13
CA LEU A 564 14.75 -3.79 -0.83
C LEU A 564 14.76 -2.26 -0.93
N GLN A 565 15.21 -1.55 0.11
CA GLN A 565 15.38 -0.09 0.08
C GLN A 565 16.46 0.34 -0.92
N SER A 566 17.56 -0.40 -1.01
CA SER A 566 18.60 -0.16 -2.02
C SER A 566 18.07 -0.40 -3.44
N GLU A 567 17.35 -1.51 -3.66
CA GLU A 567 16.72 -1.82 -4.95
C GLU A 567 15.68 -0.76 -5.34
N LEU A 568 14.86 -0.30 -4.38
CA LEU A 568 13.89 0.79 -4.55
C LEU A 568 14.59 2.08 -4.98
N SER A 569 15.68 2.44 -4.32
CA SER A 569 16.43 3.68 -4.60
C SER A 569 17.03 3.65 -6.01
N HIS A 570 17.62 2.51 -6.38
CA HIS A 570 18.20 2.30 -7.70
C HIS A 570 17.13 2.27 -8.81
N LEU A 571 15.98 1.63 -8.59
CA LEU A 571 14.87 1.62 -9.56
C LEU A 571 14.24 3.00 -9.72
N SER A 572 14.06 3.74 -8.62
CA SER A 572 13.55 5.11 -8.65
C SER A 572 14.48 6.00 -9.47
N ALA A 573 15.81 5.86 -9.32
CA ALA A 573 16.79 6.58 -10.14
C ALA A 573 16.71 6.19 -11.63
N LYS A 574 16.54 4.91 -11.96
CA LYS A 574 16.37 4.44 -13.35
C LYS A 574 15.08 4.94 -14.00
N ILE A 575 13.98 4.96 -13.25
CA ILE A 575 12.71 5.54 -13.70
C ILE A 575 12.90 7.04 -13.92
N ALA A 576 13.52 7.75 -12.99
CA ALA A 576 13.83 9.17 -13.14
C ALA A 576 14.70 9.46 -14.37
N GLU A 577 15.73 8.66 -14.63
CA GLU A 577 16.61 8.81 -15.80
C GLU A 577 15.87 8.57 -17.13
N ARG A 578 15.01 7.54 -17.19
CA ARG A 578 14.21 7.25 -18.39
C ARG A 578 13.15 8.31 -18.64
N ILE A 579 12.60 8.87 -17.57
CA ILE A 579 11.70 9.99 -17.62
C ILE A 579 12.50 11.31 -17.49
N ARG A 580 13.69 11.43 -18.12
CA ARG A 580 14.54 12.65 -18.12
C ARG A 580 13.80 13.95 -18.53
N LEU A 581 12.62 13.86 -19.15
CA LEU A 581 11.72 15.00 -19.40
C LEU A 581 10.96 15.47 -18.13
N VAL A 582 10.72 14.58 -17.16
CA VAL A 582 10.18 14.85 -15.82
C VAL A 582 11.25 15.33 -14.86
N GLU A 583 12.53 15.01 -15.06
CA GLU A 583 13.63 15.58 -14.27
C GLU A 583 13.72 17.13 -14.36
N GLN A 584 13.20 17.73 -15.44
CA GLN A 584 12.97 19.17 -15.56
C GLN A 584 11.73 19.69 -14.80
N ALA A 585 10.80 18.81 -14.41
CA ALA A 585 9.53 19.11 -13.73
C ALA A 585 9.49 18.66 -12.24
N THR A 586 10.29 17.67 -11.83
CA THR A 586 10.34 17.08 -10.48
C THR A 586 11.73 17.20 -9.84
N LYS A 587 12.48 18.27 -10.12
CA LYS A 587 13.46 18.69 -9.11
C LYS A 587 12.69 18.85 -7.82
N GLU A 588 13.17 18.25 -6.73
CA GLU A 588 12.64 18.48 -5.37
C GLU A 588 12.54 19.99 -5.17
N LEU A 589 11.36 20.57 -5.43
CA LEU A 589 11.06 21.94 -5.07
C LEU A 589 10.70 21.88 -3.59
N HIS A 590 11.64 21.41 -2.75
CA HIS A 590 11.57 21.72 -1.34
C HIS A 590 11.73 23.23 -1.23
N LEU A 591 10.63 23.95 -1.47
CA LEU A 591 10.53 25.39 -1.41
C LEU A 591 10.68 25.71 0.06
N THR A 592 11.94 25.83 0.48
CA THR A 592 12.24 26.51 1.72
C THR A 592 11.90 27.97 1.51
N PHE A 593 11.45 28.65 2.55
CA PHE A 593 11.20 30.08 2.42
C PHE A 593 12.42 30.88 1.97
N ALA A 594 13.65 30.38 2.15
CA ALA A 594 14.85 30.97 1.54
C ALA A 594 14.76 31.05 0.01
N THR A 595 14.24 30.02 -0.66
CA THR A 595 14.05 30.02 -2.12
C THR A 595 12.93 30.97 -2.58
N VAL A 596 11.84 31.04 -1.81
CA VAL A 596 10.77 32.01 -2.06
C VAL A 596 11.27 33.44 -1.82
N ALA A 597 12.17 33.65 -0.87
CA ALA A 597 12.76 34.95 -0.58
C ALA A 597 13.61 35.49 -1.73
N GLU A 598 14.38 34.61 -2.39
CA GLU A 598 15.27 34.97 -3.49
C GLU A 598 14.51 35.47 -4.73
N ASP A 599 13.33 34.90 -4.99
CA ASP A 599 12.54 35.17 -6.19
C ASP A 599 11.38 36.17 -5.96
N LEU A 600 11.02 36.45 -4.69
CA LEU A 600 9.99 37.42 -4.36
C LEU A 600 10.51 38.84 -4.67
N PRO A 601 9.84 39.62 -5.54
CA PRO A 601 10.31 40.97 -5.85
C PRO A 601 10.41 41.83 -4.59
N LYS A 602 11.44 42.66 -4.52
CA LYS A 602 11.84 43.44 -3.34
C LYS A 602 10.74 44.38 -2.80
N ASP A 603 9.77 44.72 -3.64
CA ASP A 603 8.65 45.61 -3.37
C ASP A 603 7.29 44.88 -3.40
N ALA A 604 7.33 43.54 -3.38
CA ALA A 604 6.16 42.68 -3.39
C ALA A 604 5.87 42.05 -2.03
N ALA A 605 4.59 41.76 -1.79
CA ALA A 605 4.17 40.80 -0.77
C ALA A 605 3.43 39.63 -1.44
N LEU A 606 3.73 38.42 -0.96
CA LEU A 606 2.95 37.23 -1.29
C LEU A 606 1.81 37.11 -0.28
N VAL A 607 0.58 37.02 -0.79
CA VAL A 607 -0.65 36.82 -0.03
C VAL A 607 -1.19 35.44 -0.37
N ASP A 608 -0.95 34.48 0.50
CA ASP A 608 -1.36 33.08 0.31
C ASP A 608 -2.56 32.74 1.18
N PHE A 609 -3.71 32.52 0.53
CA PHE A 609 -4.96 32.21 1.21
C PHE A 609 -5.08 30.71 1.44
N ILE A 610 -5.73 30.35 2.55
CA ILE A 610 -6.14 28.99 2.85
C ILE A 610 -7.58 28.94 3.38
N CYS A 611 -8.34 27.96 2.92
CA CYS A 611 -9.60 27.51 3.50
C CYS A 611 -9.39 26.18 4.23
N TYR A 612 -9.70 26.12 5.52
CA TYR A 612 -9.50 24.89 6.31
C TYR A 612 -10.60 24.69 7.36
N PRO A 613 -10.98 23.44 7.66
CA PRO A 613 -11.82 23.14 8.83
C PRO A 613 -11.01 23.39 10.11
N ARG A 614 -11.58 24.13 11.07
CA ARG A 614 -10.88 24.43 12.33
C ARG A 614 -10.88 23.21 13.25
N TYR A 615 -9.70 22.81 13.68
CA TYR A 615 -9.49 21.80 14.72
C TYR A 615 -9.41 22.47 16.10
N ASP A 616 -10.13 21.92 17.07
CA ASP A 616 -10.17 22.40 18.45
C ASP A 616 -9.35 21.49 19.38
N PHE A 617 -8.14 21.93 19.71
CA PHE A 617 -7.21 21.23 20.61
C PHE A 617 -7.67 21.21 22.08
N ALA A 618 -8.67 22.03 22.45
CA ALA A 618 -9.18 22.14 23.81
C ALA A 618 -10.54 21.44 24.01
N ALA A 619 -11.19 20.99 22.94
CA ALA A 619 -12.49 20.34 23.03
C ALA A 619 -12.42 18.98 23.74
N ALA A 620 -13.48 18.61 24.46
CA ALA A 620 -13.71 17.22 24.82
C ALA A 620 -13.72 16.37 23.54
N LYS A 621 -13.33 15.09 23.63
CA LYS A 621 -13.17 14.17 22.47
C LYS A 621 -14.38 14.09 21.53
N THR A 622 -15.54 14.55 21.96
CA THR A 622 -16.73 14.76 21.14
C THR A 622 -16.73 16.17 20.54
N ASN A 623 -16.74 16.29 19.20
CA ASN A 623 -16.83 17.55 18.45
C ASN A 623 -15.51 18.37 18.31
N LEU A 624 -14.43 17.67 17.91
CA LEU A 624 -13.08 18.22 17.65
C LEU A 624 -13.04 19.17 16.44
N TRP A 625 -13.88 18.94 15.44
CA TRP A 625 -13.95 19.77 14.23
C TRP A 625 -15.03 20.83 14.39
N LYS A 626 -14.67 22.06 14.03
CA LYS A 626 -15.52 23.24 14.15
C LYS A 626 -15.75 23.86 12.78
N GLU A 627 -16.16 25.12 12.76
CA GLU A 627 -16.46 25.84 11.53
C GLU A 627 -15.24 25.93 10.58
N ASN A 628 -15.49 25.93 9.27
CA ASN A 628 -14.45 26.21 8.29
C ASN A 628 -14.08 27.70 8.34
N ARG A 629 -12.80 28.00 8.21
CA ARG A 629 -12.28 29.38 8.24
C ARG A 629 -11.36 29.68 7.07
N TYR A 630 -11.32 30.95 6.70
CA TYR A 630 -10.29 31.49 5.82
C TYR A 630 -9.17 32.14 6.64
N ALA A 631 -7.94 31.94 6.23
CA ALA A 631 -6.79 32.72 6.70
C ALA A 631 -5.90 33.14 5.53
N ALA A 632 -5.08 34.17 5.73
CA ALA A 632 -4.07 34.60 4.79
C ALA A 632 -2.69 34.60 5.46
N TYR A 633 -1.71 33.99 4.81
CA TYR A 633 -0.30 34.14 5.13
C TYR A 633 0.28 35.27 4.27
N LEU A 634 0.96 36.22 4.92
CA LEU A 634 1.58 37.38 4.30
C LEU A 634 3.09 37.23 4.42
N THR A 635 3.78 37.11 3.29
CA THR A 635 5.24 36.96 3.25
C THR A 635 5.90 38.21 2.68
N PHE A 636 6.88 38.75 3.43
CA PHE A 636 7.60 39.98 3.12
C PHE A 636 9.13 39.79 3.13
N PRO A 637 9.87 40.40 2.19
CA PRO A 637 11.33 40.48 2.27
C PRO A 637 11.79 41.43 3.39
N LEU A 638 12.73 40.99 4.23
CA LEU A 638 13.14 41.72 5.44
C LEU A 638 14.09 42.90 5.16
N ALA A 639 14.88 42.83 4.09
CA ALA A 639 15.69 43.94 3.57
C ALA A 639 15.97 43.78 2.06
N ARG A 640 16.40 44.86 1.40
CA ARG A 640 16.63 44.90 -0.06
C ARG A 640 17.59 43.82 -0.58
N ASP A 641 18.48 43.29 0.24
CA ASP A 641 19.50 42.30 -0.14
C ASP A 641 19.59 41.14 0.87
N SER A 642 18.49 40.83 1.58
CA SER A 642 18.43 39.76 2.57
C SER A 642 17.58 38.58 2.07
N THR A 643 18.02 37.36 2.37
CA THR A 643 17.25 36.12 2.21
C THR A 643 16.30 35.84 3.39
N ASN A 644 16.28 36.72 4.40
CA ASN A 644 15.37 36.61 5.54
C ASN A 644 13.99 37.16 5.16
N LEU A 645 12.94 36.46 5.61
CA LEU A 645 11.54 36.82 5.38
C LEU A 645 10.83 37.05 6.70
N VAL A 646 9.81 37.92 6.67
CA VAL A 646 8.78 38.00 7.70
C VAL A 646 7.54 37.30 7.17
N VAL A 647 6.97 36.38 7.95
CA VAL A 647 5.68 35.77 7.66
C VAL A 647 4.70 36.14 8.75
N GLU A 648 3.61 36.79 8.36
CA GLU A 648 2.50 37.10 9.22
C GLU A 648 1.28 36.26 8.82
N ARG A 649 0.38 36.02 9.76
CA ARG A 649 -0.88 35.34 9.50
C ARG A 649 -2.05 36.19 9.96
N VAL A 650 -3.05 36.32 9.10
CA VAL A 650 -4.31 37.01 9.39
C VAL A 650 -5.46 36.01 9.29
N ASP A 651 -6.23 35.87 10.36
CA ASP A 651 -7.49 35.12 10.34
C ASP A 651 -8.59 36.01 9.75
N LEU A 652 -9.28 35.51 8.74
CA LEU A 652 -10.34 36.22 8.01
C LEU A 652 -11.74 35.81 8.48
N GLY A 653 -11.83 34.83 9.39
CA GLY A 653 -13.08 34.37 9.98
C GLY A 653 -13.73 33.21 9.23
N GLU A 654 -15.01 33.01 9.50
CA GLU A 654 -15.78 31.87 8.99
C GLU A 654 -15.96 31.92 7.46
N VAL A 655 -16.00 30.74 6.84
CA VAL A 655 -16.16 30.61 5.39
C VAL A 655 -17.52 31.09 4.90
N ALA A 656 -18.60 30.84 5.65
CA ALA A 656 -19.96 31.07 5.17
C ALA A 656 -20.24 32.53 4.73
N PRO A 657 -19.92 33.57 5.52
CA PRO A 657 -20.13 34.97 5.09
C PRO A 657 -19.36 35.36 3.83
N ILE A 658 -18.17 34.78 3.63
CA ILE A 658 -17.31 35.06 2.47
C ILE A 658 -17.86 34.34 1.24
N ASP A 659 -18.12 33.04 1.34
CA ASP A 659 -18.60 32.20 0.24
C ASP A 659 -19.99 32.62 -0.26
N GLU A 660 -20.88 33.05 0.65
CA GLU A 660 -22.18 33.62 0.28
C GLU A 660 -22.03 34.89 -0.57
N ALA A 661 -21.15 35.80 -0.17
CA ALA A 661 -20.89 37.02 -0.91
C ALA A 661 -20.22 36.72 -2.27
N VAL A 662 -19.30 35.74 -2.33
CA VAL A 662 -18.74 35.23 -3.60
C VAL A 662 -19.84 34.70 -4.51
N ALA A 663 -20.75 33.88 -3.98
CA ALA A 663 -21.82 33.27 -4.75
C ALA A 663 -22.78 34.30 -5.37
N VAL A 664 -23.09 35.38 -4.65
CA VAL A 664 -23.90 36.50 -5.17
C VAL A 664 -23.19 37.18 -6.35
N VAL A 665 -21.91 37.49 -6.21
CA VAL A 665 -21.11 38.12 -7.28
C VAL A 665 -21.07 37.21 -8.52
N LEU A 666 -20.74 35.93 -8.35
CA LEU A 666 -20.65 34.97 -9.47
C LEU A 666 -22.00 34.77 -10.17
N ARG A 667 -23.10 34.70 -9.42
CA ARG A 667 -24.45 34.58 -9.97
C ARG A 667 -24.82 35.80 -10.81
N ARG A 668 -24.54 37.02 -10.32
CA ARG A 668 -24.86 38.25 -11.07
C ARG A 668 -23.96 38.42 -12.28
N PHE A 669 -22.68 38.05 -12.18
CA PHE A 669 -21.73 38.18 -13.28
C PHE A 669 -21.99 37.19 -14.41
N SER A 670 -22.35 35.95 -14.08
CA SER A 670 -22.77 34.96 -15.08
C SER A 670 -24.03 35.40 -15.83
N ALA A 671 -24.90 36.19 -15.20
CA ALA A 671 -26.06 36.82 -15.84
C ALA A 671 -25.75 38.15 -16.57
N GLY A 672 -24.48 38.59 -16.62
CA GLY A 672 -24.08 39.87 -17.23
C GLY A 672 -24.46 41.12 -16.41
N GLN A 673 -24.94 40.94 -15.17
CA GLN A 673 -25.48 41.99 -14.30
C GLN A 673 -24.41 42.57 -13.36
N PHE A 674 -23.29 43.03 -13.91
CA PHE A 674 -22.12 43.48 -13.12
C PHE A 674 -22.39 44.67 -12.18
N ARG A 675 -23.39 45.50 -12.50
CA ARG A 675 -23.75 46.72 -11.74
C ARG A 675 -24.98 46.53 -10.86
N ALA A 676 -25.47 45.31 -10.70
CA ALA A 676 -26.60 45.04 -9.81
C ALA A 676 -26.24 45.50 -8.39
N ARG A 677 -27.21 46.09 -7.68
CA ARG A 677 -27.01 46.67 -6.35
C ARG A 677 -26.47 45.63 -5.36
N ASP A 678 -27.06 44.45 -5.35
CA ASP A 678 -26.64 43.32 -4.53
C ASP A 678 -25.25 42.78 -4.90
N ALA A 679 -24.86 42.84 -6.18
CA ALA A 679 -23.48 42.53 -6.59
C ALA A 679 -22.46 43.55 -6.05
N GLN A 680 -22.81 44.84 -6.05
CA GLN A 680 -21.94 45.90 -5.51
C GLN A 680 -21.85 45.82 -3.97
N GLU A 681 -22.97 45.56 -3.30
CA GLU A 681 -23.02 45.32 -1.86
C GLU A 681 -22.20 44.07 -1.48
N ALA A 682 -22.29 42.99 -2.26
CA ALA A 682 -21.49 41.79 -2.05
C ALA A 682 -19.98 42.04 -2.29
N LEU A 683 -19.61 42.81 -3.32
CA LEU A 683 -18.21 43.21 -3.54
C LEU A 683 -17.66 44.07 -2.40
N GLN A 684 -18.46 45.01 -1.88
CA GLN A 684 -18.07 45.81 -0.71
C GLN A 684 -17.90 44.92 0.53
N ARG A 685 -18.86 44.03 0.79
CA ARG A 685 -18.79 43.07 1.89
C ARG A 685 -17.54 42.18 1.79
N LEU A 686 -17.19 41.71 0.60
CA LEU A 686 -15.95 40.95 0.37
C LEU A 686 -14.69 41.80 0.66
N SER A 687 -14.70 43.10 0.33
CA SER A 687 -13.59 43.98 0.71
C SER A 687 -13.48 44.14 2.22
N ASP A 688 -14.60 44.31 2.91
CA ASP A 688 -14.62 44.47 4.36
C ASP A 688 -14.17 43.19 5.09
N LEU A 689 -14.55 42.02 4.56
CA LEU A 689 -14.20 40.71 5.15
C LEU A 689 -12.79 40.24 4.79
N ILE A 690 -12.28 40.59 3.61
CA ILE A 690 -11.01 40.05 3.10
C ILE A 690 -9.92 41.10 3.09
N TYR A 691 -10.17 42.26 2.48
CA TYR A 691 -9.11 43.26 2.28
C TYR A 691 -8.85 44.10 3.53
N ALA A 692 -9.91 44.56 4.22
CA ALA A 692 -9.75 45.43 5.38
C ALA A 692 -8.87 44.82 6.50
N PRO A 693 -8.98 43.50 6.83
CA PRO A 693 -8.07 42.86 7.78
C PRO A 693 -6.60 42.86 7.34
N LEU A 694 -6.34 42.79 6.03
CA LEU A 694 -5.00 42.74 5.43
C LEU A 694 -4.39 44.14 5.25
N ALA A 695 -5.22 45.18 5.05
CA ALA A 695 -4.78 46.51 4.65
C ALA A 695 -3.71 47.11 5.59
N LYS A 696 -3.82 46.88 6.90
CA LYS A 696 -2.87 47.37 7.91
C LYS A 696 -1.46 46.76 7.79
N HIS A 697 -1.36 45.57 7.18
CA HIS A 697 -0.11 44.83 6.98
C HIS A 697 0.56 45.16 5.63
N LEU A 698 -0.17 45.79 4.70
CA LEU A 698 0.26 45.98 3.30
C LEU A 698 0.65 47.45 2.98
N THR A 699 0.93 48.27 3.99
CA THR A 699 1.09 49.73 3.86
C THR A 699 2.29 50.17 3.01
N ASN A 700 3.36 49.37 2.95
CA ASN A 700 4.61 49.68 2.23
C ASN A 700 4.87 48.75 1.04
N VAL A 701 3.82 48.17 0.47
CA VAL A 701 3.93 47.17 -0.61
C VAL A 701 3.45 47.77 -1.94
N SER A 702 4.31 47.73 -2.96
CA SER A 702 3.98 48.22 -4.32
C SER A 702 3.74 47.12 -5.35
N HIS A 703 3.74 45.84 -4.95
CA HIS A 703 3.30 44.68 -5.74
C HIS A 703 2.61 43.59 -4.87
N LEU A 704 1.46 43.07 -5.28
CA LEU A 704 0.81 41.94 -4.59
C LEU A 704 0.82 40.71 -5.50
N ILE A 705 1.29 39.59 -4.96
CA ILE A 705 1.15 38.27 -5.56
C ILE A 705 0.08 37.54 -4.75
N VAL A 706 -1.06 37.25 -5.37
CA VAL A 706 -2.21 36.66 -4.67
C VAL A 706 -2.37 35.20 -5.09
N CYS A 707 -2.35 34.31 -4.09
CA CYS A 707 -2.59 32.87 -4.24
C CYS A 707 -3.90 32.52 -3.53
N PRO A 708 -5.06 32.63 -4.20
CA PRO A 708 -6.35 32.37 -3.57
C PRO A 708 -6.58 30.87 -3.36
N ASP A 709 -7.48 30.53 -2.44
CA ASP A 709 -7.94 29.17 -2.15
C ASP A 709 -9.47 29.14 -1.98
N GLY A 710 -10.10 27.98 -2.03
CA GLY A 710 -11.55 27.83 -1.91
C GLY A 710 -12.34 28.63 -2.96
N GLN A 711 -13.47 29.23 -2.57
CA GLN A 711 -14.29 30.04 -3.49
C GLN A 711 -13.61 31.35 -3.89
N LEU A 712 -12.63 31.84 -3.12
CA LEU A 712 -11.87 33.05 -3.46
C LEU A 712 -11.11 32.89 -4.78
N GLY A 713 -10.72 31.67 -5.15
CA GLY A 713 -10.08 31.38 -6.43
C GLY A 713 -10.96 31.65 -7.65
N ARG A 714 -12.27 31.85 -7.46
CA ARG A 714 -13.24 32.14 -8.51
C ARG A 714 -13.46 33.63 -8.72
N LEU A 715 -12.88 34.47 -7.85
CA LEU A 715 -13.03 35.92 -7.90
C LEU A 715 -11.75 36.61 -8.39
N PRO A 716 -11.87 37.53 -9.36
CA PRO A 716 -10.80 38.48 -9.64
C PRO A 716 -10.73 39.52 -8.51
N PHE A 717 -9.70 39.42 -7.67
CA PHE A 717 -9.47 40.29 -6.51
C PHE A 717 -9.35 41.76 -6.91
N GLU A 718 -9.00 42.08 -8.16
CA GLU A 718 -8.90 43.48 -8.58
C GLU A 718 -10.26 44.19 -8.65
N MET A 719 -11.36 43.42 -8.60
CA MET A 719 -12.71 43.97 -8.57
C MET A 719 -13.16 44.40 -7.17
N LEU A 720 -12.43 44.04 -6.11
CA LEU A 720 -12.77 44.44 -4.75
C LEU A 720 -12.57 45.96 -4.56
N PRO A 721 -13.54 46.68 -3.96
CA PRO A 721 -13.39 48.11 -3.73
C PRO A 721 -12.39 48.42 -2.58
N VAL A 722 -11.60 49.49 -2.70
CA VAL A 722 -10.71 50.06 -1.67
C VAL A 722 -10.99 51.54 -1.56
N GLY A 723 -11.49 52.01 -0.41
CA GLY A 723 -11.77 53.43 -0.18
C GLY A 723 -12.65 54.08 -1.26
N GLY A 724 -13.64 53.34 -1.78
CA GLY A 724 -14.54 53.82 -2.84
C GLY A 724 -13.99 53.76 -4.28
N LYS A 725 -12.78 53.23 -4.48
CA LYS A 725 -12.19 52.96 -5.81
C LYS A 725 -11.97 51.45 -6.02
N ARG A 726 -11.68 50.96 -7.23
CA ARG A 726 -11.38 49.52 -7.44
C ARG A 726 -9.98 49.17 -6.93
N TRP A 727 -9.74 47.94 -6.50
CA TRP A 727 -8.47 47.45 -5.94
C TRP A 727 -7.25 47.88 -6.77
N TRP A 728 -7.31 47.76 -8.10
CA TRP A 728 -6.20 48.14 -8.99
C TRP A 728 -5.90 49.64 -9.02
N SER A 729 -6.84 50.49 -8.61
CA SER A 729 -6.73 51.95 -8.70
C SER A 729 -6.13 52.60 -7.45
N ALA A 730 -5.87 51.81 -6.40
CA ALA A 730 -5.09 52.21 -5.23
C ALA A 730 -3.58 51.82 -5.31
N ARG A 731 -3.15 51.11 -6.38
CA ARG A 731 -1.88 50.34 -6.56
C ARG A 731 -1.77 49.15 -5.59
N PRO A 732 -1.06 48.03 -5.91
CA PRO A 732 -0.18 47.69 -7.06
C PRO A 732 -0.77 47.09 -8.36
N SER A 733 0.08 46.82 -9.36
CA SER A 733 -0.17 45.74 -10.33
C SER A 733 -0.30 44.40 -9.58
N ALA A 734 -1.30 43.58 -9.90
CA ALA A 734 -1.44 42.24 -9.33
C ALA A 734 -0.96 41.21 -10.36
N THR A 735 -0.09 40.28 -9.94
CA THR A 735 0.27 39.13 -10.77
C THR A 735 -0.45 37.90 -10.23
N TRP A 736 -1.31 37.33 -11.08
CA TRP A 736 -2.00 36.09 -10.77
C TRP A 736 -1.05 34.91 -10.91
N ALA A 737 -0.57 34.42 -9.78
CA ALA A 737 -0.09 33.06 -9.72
C ALA A 737 -1.33 32.15 -9.64
N ALA A 738 -1.81 31.64 -10.79
CA ALA A 738 -2.47 30.33 -10.75
C ALA A 738 -1.48 29.41 -10.02
N GLY A 739 -1.91 28.70 -8.97
CA GLY A 739 -1.11 28.05 -7.89
C GLY A 739 -0.03 27.04 -8.31
N ALA A 740 0.75 27.38 -9.33
CA ALA A 740 1.68 26.57 -10.11
C ALA A 740 2.62 27.44 -11.00
N LYS A 741 2.40 28.77 -11.14
CA LYS A 741 3.12 29.62 -12.11
C LYS A 741 4.40 30.30 -11.62
N TRP A 742 4.93 29.88 -10.48
CA TRP A 742 6.18 30.46 -9.99
C TRP A 742 7.43 29.88 -10.70
N SER A 743 7.41 28.61 -11.12
CA SER A 743 8.58 27.97 -11.76
C SER A 743 8.70 28.17 -13.28
N ALA A 744 7.62 28.55 -13.98
CA ALA A 744 7.59 28.52 -15.45
C ALA A 744 8.09 29.80 -16.15
N SER A 745 8.51 30.84 -15.41
CA SER A 745 8.94 32.11 -16.03
C SER A 745 10.37 32.06 -16.61
N ARG A 746 11.11 30.96 -16.40
CA ARG A 746 12.40 30.74 -17.04
C ARG A 746 12.45 29.37 -17.72
N ARG A 747 12.38 29.41 -19.05
CA ARG A 747 12.77 28.35 -20.00
C ARG A 747 11.82 27.15 -20.06
N LEU A 748 10.91 27.16 -21.03
CA LEU A 748 10.47 25.96 -21.75
C LEU A 748 9.79 26.42 -23.06
N ARG A 749 10.54 26.37 -24.17
CA ARG A 749 9.94 26.31 -25.52
C ARG A 749 9.65 24.85 -25.78
N VAL A 750 8.40 24.42 -25.62
CA VAL A 750 7.94 23.12 -26.13
C VAL A 750 7.23 23.38 -27.47
N PRO A 751 7.52 22.63 -28.54
CA PRO A 751 6.90 22.83 -29.85
C PRO A 751 5.41 22.49 -29.82
N ARG A 752 4.59 23.39 -30.37
CA ARG A 752 3.15 23.20 -30.56
C ARG A 752 2.87 22.16 -31.65
N LYS A 753 2.20 21.06 -31.30
CA LYS A 753 1.20 20.42 -32.18
C LYS A 753 0.08 19.80 -31.33
N PRO A 754 -1.20 20.10 -31.59
CA PRO A 754 -2.33 19.37 -31.03
C PRO A 754 -2.80 18.28 -32.00
N THR A 755 -3.16 17.10 -31.48
CA THR A 755 -4.08 16.17 -32.14
C THR A 755 -5.22 15.83 -31.17
N PRO A 756 -6.50 15.81 -31.63
CA PRO A 756 -7.67 15.72 -30.77
C PRO A 756 -8.20 14.28 -30.57
N SER A 757 -9.12 14.15 -29.61
CA SER A 757 -9.97 12.98 -29.23
C SER A 757 -9.37 12.10 -28.10
N LEU A 758 -10.10 11.66 -27.06
CA LEU A 758 -11.54 11.46 -26.83
C LEU A 758 -11.99 12.08 -25.49
N ALA A 759 -13.18 12.69 -25.49
CA ALA A 759 -13.85 13.25 -24.32
C ALA A 759 -14.68 12.18 -23.59
N GLY A 760 -14.55 12.11 -22.26
CA GLY A 760 -15.37 11.19 -21.45
C GLY A 760 -15.20 11.28 -19.93
N ARG A 761 -15.83 12.31 -19.33
CA ARG A 761 -16.33 12.42 -17.93
C ARG A 761 -15.35 12.47 -16.74
N TRP A 762 -15.84 13.20 -15.73
CA TRP A 762 -15.35 13.45 -14.36
C TRP A 762 -14.43 14.67 -14.16
N SER A 763 -15.06 15.75 -13.72
CA SER A 763 -14.48 17.06 -13.43
C SER A 763 -14.59 17.37 -11.92
N TRP A 764 -13.47 17.33 -11.22
CA TRP A 764 -13.15 18.26 -10.14
C TRP A 764 -11.78 18.91 -10.46
N ALA A 765 -11.71 19.50 -11.64
CA ALA A 765 -10.69 20.46 -12.05
C ALA A 765 -11.37 21.39 -13.06
N ILE A 766 -11.45 22.67 -12.74
CA ILE A 766 -12.14 23.67 -13.57
C ILE A 766 -11.31 23.91 -14.84
N PRO A 767 -11.90 23.82 -16.05
CA PRO A 767 -11.23 24.25 -17.28
C PRO A 767 -11.15 25.79 -17.31
N ILE A 768 -9.95 26.36 -17.22
CA ILE A 768 -9.75 27.81 -17.39
C ILE A 768 -9.81 28.15 -18.88
N SER A 769 -10.91 28.76 -19.33
CA SER A 769 -10.96 29.44 -20.62
C SER A 769 -10.25 30.80 -20.52
N ILE A 770 -9.19 31.02 -21.30
CA ILE A 770 -8.47 32.30 -21.36
C ILE A 770 -9.20 33.25 -22.32
N SER A 771 -9.77 34.33 -21.78
CA SER A 771 -10.21 35.51 -22.53
C SER A 771 -9.04 36.49 -22.64
N ILE A 772 -8.54 36.71 -23.87
CA ILE A 772 -7.47 37.67 -24.16
C ILE A 772 -8.08 39.05 -24.43
N SER A 773 -7.89 40.01 -23.52
CA SER A 773 -8.14 41.42 -23.85
C SER A 773 -6.98 42.00 -24.66
N ARG A 774 -7.24 42.30 -25.94
CA ARG A 774 -6.34 43.02 -26.86
C ARG A 774 -5.98 44.40 -26.30
N ARG A 775 -4.74 44.61 -25.86
CA ARG A 775 -3.92 45.84 -26.03
C ARG A 775 -2.61 45.74 -25.24
N ARG A 776 -1.56 45.24 -25.90
CA ARG A 776 -0.13 45.58 -25.73
C ARG A 776 0.70 44.71 -26.67
N ALA A 777 0.62 45.03 -27.96
CA ALA A 777 1.47 44.45 -29.00
C ALA A 777 2.26 45.60 -29.63
N THR A 778 3.45 45.89 -29.11
CA THR A 778 4.52 46.66 -29.77
C THR A 778 5.75 46.69 -28.86
N LEU A 779 6.53 45.60 -28.82
CA LEU A 779 7.93 45.65 -28.37
C LEU A 779 8.80 44.45 -28.79
N VAL A 780 8.36 43.62 -29.75
CA VAL A 780 9.12 42.44 -30.23
C VAL A 780 9.63 42.58 -31.68
N GLN A 781 9.34 43.67 -32.39
CA GLN A 781 9.71 43.82 -33.80
C GLN A 781 11.02 44.57 -34.10
N ARG A 782 11.87 44.88 -33.10
CA ARG A 782 13.14 45.62 -33.34
C ARG A 782 14.43 44.89 -32.99
N TRP A 783 14.39 43.62 -32.58
CA TRP A 783 15.59 42.88 -32.12
C TRP A 783 16.14 41.83 -33.10
N HIS A 784 15.68 41.79 -34.35
CA HIS A 784 16.06 40.77 -35.35
C HIS A 784 16.91 41.27 -36.55
N ARG A 785 17.61 42.40 -36.43
CA ARG A 785 18.57 42.84 -37.46
C ARG A 785 19.84 43.38 -36.83
N THR A 786 20.76 42.47 -36.47
CA THR A 786 22.23 42.60 -36.60
C THR A 786 22.93 41.50 -35.79
N ARG A 787 23.79 40.75 -36.49
CA ARG A 787 24.75 39.71 -36.05
C ARG A 787 24.36 38.28 -36.40
N PHE A 788 24.60 37.92 -37.67
CA PHE A 788 25.34 36.72 -38.05
C PHE A 788 25.82 36.94 -39.49
N ALA A 789 27.10 37.28 -39.65
CA ALA A 789 27.82 37.21 -40.92
C ALA A 789 29.24 36.73 -40.58
N HIS A 790 29.68 35.69 -41.29
CA HIS A 790 31.00 35.03 -41.21
C HIS A 790 31.20 34.18 -39.93
N SER A 791 31.71 32.94 -39.96
CA SER A 791 32.55 32.23 -40.93
C SER A 791 32.39 30.70 -40.83
N ALA A 792 32.99 30.02 -41.80
CA ALA A 792 32.93 28.60 -42.16
C ALA A 792 33.42 27.56 -41.12
N ALA A 793 33.08 26.30 -41.47
CA ALA A 793 33.36 24.95 -40.93
C ALA A 793 34.89 24.60 -40.75
N PRO A 794 35.35 23.34 -40.48
CA PRO A 794 34.62 22.05 -40.35
C PRO A 794 35.14 21.02 -39.28
N GLU A 795 34.35 19.93 -39.15
CA GLU A 795 34.67 18.48 -38.97
C GLU A 795 35.64 17.88 -37.91
N LEU A 796 35.14 16.75 -37.36
CA LEU A 796 35.79 15.47 -36.99
C LEU A 796 36.79 15.38 -35.81
N ALA A 797 36.35 14.73 -34.72
CA ALA A 797 36.84 13.43 -34.22
C ALA A 797 35.97 12.96 -33.04
#